data_AF-A0A3N7BEB3-F1
#
_entry.id   AF-A0A3N7BEB3-F1
#
_cell.length_a   1.000
_cell.length_b   1.000
_cell.length_c   1.000
_cell.angle_alpha   90.00
_cell.angle_beta   90.00
_cell.angle_gamma   90.00
#
_symmetry.space_group_name_H-M   'P 1'
#
loop_
_entity.id
_entity.type
_entity.pdbx_description
1 polymer ?
#
loop_
_entity_poly.entity_id
_entity_poly.type
_entity_poly.pdbx_seq_one_letter_code
_entity_poly.pdbx_strand_id
1 'polypeptide(L)'
;SQELSADGKGPGGRSNHLALDDKAGRIQAQLKSDHQCSSLSLGYIGRIDDTAGRKDDRGQGVEVRTDGHGAVRAAKGLLVTTEARPNAQGHITDMGETVARLTAARDLHEGMSDTAQAAKAHEAGDQDAVTQVLKDHNDAIKGKGGKASEGQFPELAEPHLVLASPAGIHSTAGTTTHIASIEHTALSSGGHTSIGAGKSLLASVKEAVRLFAYKAIRLTAATAGIDIVALQDSIKLMAKLDIKLEANRITITAKEEILVNGGSSYTRWNASGIVHGTSGVWREHAATHGFAGPMSLDALYPVLPTAGLTEKRHLLEEHFVLLEHAGGLRLPQQKYRIAFQGGRTIEGMTNDLGETEVVQSMVQQIATVEVLRHAEDGALASYTPFVQTPAAQTHEDNGVVAEQRVHKVGAKAHRTNDDQATSQDKAPIHTSCDPNNWGLRKSQPKVGDAKKWEYPVARAYVEAIKPALRGIDWKNATWPLSDADFKHLNETLKTNIQSALVKTAFGLPVEAMPTMLIPTDVRALELGMNPEDNSLKGSMRSKDWLLVACKGGVVSMIEAAQENDSGLQNRMHEFASTLYHEARHAQQFFWVLAMMQQFPDDYGELPHILRFWEKVQPATIFKLAATTPVPDEPSARTGLKRMVVGMYYWQLTRTAALNKQRPPDKPGFFSDLLPTELPLARKAAYDLLQNVGLGGLSIEVDAMAQGKDGSTGYRTQPWEEDSFACDEVVRRLWGGDPGDLLPAPGFCTKALEFAIRPRYNAAPGEAGHAY
;
A
#
# COMPACT_ATOMS: atom_id res chain seq x y z
N SER A 1 -5.22 -47.37 -52.57
CA SER A 1 -4.67 -46.41 -53.55
C SER A 1 -3.21 -46.18 -53.24
N GLN A 2 -2.39 -45.84 -54.23
CA GLN A 2 -0.97 -45.54 -54.05
C GLN A 2 -0.73 -44.03 -54.21
N GLU A 3 0.30 -43.53 -53.53
CA GLU A 3 0.82 -42.18 -53.64
C GLU A 3 1.22 -41.89 -55.09
N LEU A 4 0.93 -40.68 -55.55
CA LEU A 4 1.33 -40.22 -56.88
C LEU A 4 2.79 -39.76 -56.81
N SER A 5 3.69 -40.45 -57.52
CA SER A 5 5.06 -39.97 -57.71
C SER A 5 5.18 -39.11 -58.97
N ALA A 6 6.22 -38.28 -59.04
CA ALA A 6 6.51 -37.43 -60.21
C ALA A 6 6.67 -38.25 -61.52
N ASP A 7 7.07 -39.53 -61.41
CA ASP A 7 7.29 -40.45 -62.53
C ASP A 7 6.14 -41.48 -62.71
N GLY A 8 5.00 -41.30 -62.02
CA GLY A 8 3.84 -42.20 -62.08
C GLY A 8 3.76 -43.26 -60.97
N LYS A 9 2.93 -44.30 -61.12
CA LYS A 9 2.73 -45.34 -60.10
C LYS A 9 3.90 -46.33 -60.09
N GLY A 10 4.81 -46.21 -59.13
CA GLY A 10 5.91 -47.17 -58.93
C GLY A 10 5.61 -48.21 -57.83
N PRO A 11 6.07 -49.47 -57.95
CA PRO A 11 5.99 -50.46 -56.88
C PRO A 11 6.89 -50.03 -55.71
N GLY A 12 6.30 -49.80 -54.53
CA GLY A 12 7.02 -49.41 -53.31
C GLY A 12 6.68 -48.02 -52.74
N GLY A 13 5.76 -47.27 -53.36
CA GLY A 13 5.27 -46.00 -52.83
C GLY A 13 4.28 -46.15 -51.66
N ARG A 14 4.04 -45.06 -50.93
CA ARG A 14 3.06 -45.01 -49.82
C ARG A 14 1.64 -45.22 -50.33
N SER A 15 0.73 -45.58 -49.44
CA SER A 15 -0.61 -45.99 -49.81
C SER A 15 -1.68 -45.56 -48.80
N ASN A 16 -2.93 -45.56 -49.28
CA ASN A 16 -4.11 -45.61 -48.44
C ASN A 16 -4.85 -46.92 -48.72
N HIS A 17 -5.36 -47.59 -47.72
CA HIS A 17 -6.16 -48.81 -47.90
C HIS A 17 -7.35 -48.89 -46.97
N LEU A 18 -8.35 -49.62 -47.45
CA LEU A 18 -9.46 -50.14 -46.68
C LEU A 18 -9.35 -51.67 -46.74
N ALA A 19 -9.17 -52.32 -45.61
CA ALA A 19 -9.13 -53.77 -45.49
C ALA A 19 -10.34 -54.25 -44.68
N LEU A 20 -11.12 -55.16 -45.27
CA LEU A 20 -12.18 -55.91 -44.59
C LEU A 20 -11.71 -57.37 -44.54
N ASP A 21 -11.28 -57.82 -43.37
CA ASP A 21 -10.72 -59.15 -43.15
C ASP A 21 -11.76 -60.03 -42.44
N ASP A 22 -12.38 -60.94 -43.18
CA ASP A 22 -13.40 -61.87 -42.68
C ASP A 22 -12.80 -63.19 -42.14
N LYS A 23 -11.57 -63.17 -41.61
CA LYS A 23 -10.97 -64.35 -40.97
C LYS A 23 -11.91 -64.89 -39.89
N ALA A 24 -12.28 -66.17 -40.00
CA ALA A 24 -13.24 -66.80 -39.09
C ALA A 24 -12.85 -66.60 -37.62
N GLY A 25 -13.78 -66.04 -36.83
CA GLY A 25 -13.59 -65.72 -35.41
C GLY A 25 -12.67 -64.52 -35.12
N ARG A 26 -12.17 -63.83 -36.16
CA ARG A 26 -11.20 -62.74 -36.08
C ARG A 26 -11.48 -61.65 -37.12
N ILE A 27 -12.74 -61.23 -37.22
CA ILE A 27 -13.15 -60.22 -38.20
C ILE A 27 -12.50 -58.86 -37.89
N GLN A 28 -12.03 -58.15 -38.91
CA GLN A 28 -11.44 -56.81 -38.79
C GLN A 28 -11.88 -55.90 -39.93
N ALA A 29 -12.09 -54.62 -39.61
CA ALA A 29 -12.14 -53.54 -40.58
C ALA A 29 -11.03 -52.53 -40.29
N GLN A 30 -10.25 -52.12 -41.30
CA GLN A 30 -9.18 -51.14 -41.15
C GLN A 30 -9.20 -50.12 -42.29
N LEU A 31 -9.28 -48.84 -41.93
CA LEU A 31 -9.00 -47.71 -42.81
C LEU A 31 -7.64 -47.12 -42.41
N LYS A 32 -6.67 -47.13 -43.32
CA LYS A 32 -5.30 -46.69 -43.03
C LYS A 32 -4.73 -45.82 -44.14
N SER A 33 -3.94 -44.84 -43.72
CA SER A 33 -3.01 -44.07 -44.54
C SER A 33 -1.59 -44.31 -44.05
N ASP A 34 -0.65 -44.55 -44.97
CA ASP A 34 0.77 -44.59 -44.65
C ASP A 34 1.30 -43.21 -44.23
N HIS A 35 0.53 -42.12 -44.43
CA HIS A 35 0.84 -40.81 -43.87
C HIS A 35 0.72 -40.81 -42.35
N GLN A 36 1.88 -40.64 -41.70
CA GLN A 36 2.00 -40.65 -40.24
C GLN A 36 1.36 -41.90 -39.64
N CYS A 37 1.35 -42.99 -40.41
CA CYS A 37 0.79 -44.25 -39.98
C CYS A 37 -0.66 -44.13 -39.43
N SER A 38 -1.45 -43.21 -40.00
CA SER A 38 -2.77 -42.85 -39.48
C SER A 38 -3.81 -43.93 -39.80
N SER A 39 -4.54 -44.44 -38.81
CA SER A 39 -5.53 -45.51 -39.03
C SER A 39 -6.68 -45.53 -38.03
N LEU A 40 -7.84 -46.01 -38.52
CA LEU A 40 -8.96 -46.52 -37.73
C LEU A 40 -9.06 -48.04 -37.95
N SER A 41 -8.92 -48.83 -36.90
CA SER A 41 -9.07 -50.29 -36.93
C SER A 41 -10.14 -50.77 -35.95
N LEU A 42 -11.01 -51.68 -36.39
CA LEU A 42 -12.15 -52.22 -35.64
C LEU A 42 -12.11 -53.76 -35.64
N GLY A 43 -12.50 -54.39 -34.53
CA GLY A 43 -12.62 -55.84 -34.41
C GLY A 43 -11.35 -56.51 -33.87
N TYR A 44 -10.92 -57.60 -34.50
CA TYR A 44 -9.70 -58.34 -34.14
C TYR A 44 -8.49 -57.74 -34.88
N ILE A 45 -7.86 -56.73 -34.29
CA ILE A 45 -6.88 -55.85 -34.94
C ILE A 45 -5.55 -56.59 -35.12
N GLY A 46 -5.28 -57.06 -36.34
CA GLY A 46 -3.99 -57.48 -36.86
C GLY A 46 -3.32 -56.44 -37.75
N ARG A 47 -2.01 -56.56 -37.90
CA ARG A 47 -1.19 -55.67 -38.74
C ARG A 47 -1.35 -56.04 -40.22
N ILE A 48 -1.80 -55.07 -41.02
CA ILE A 48 -1.94 -55.15 -42.49
C ILE A 48 -1.37 -53.83 -43.05
N ASP A 49 -0.05 -53.72 -43.05
CA ASP A 49 0.65 -52.47 -43.39
C ASP A 49 1.07 -52.37 -44.86
N ASP A 50 1.08 -53.48 -45.59
CA ASP A 50 1.55 -53.55 -46.97
C ASP A 50 0.85 -54.68 -47.75
N THR A 51 1.28 -54.89 -48.99
CA THR A 51 0.75 -55.93 -49.87
C THR A 51 1.15 -57.36 -49.47
N ALA A 52 2.00 -57.55 -48.45
CA ALA A 52 2.32 -58.88 -47.93
C ALA A 52 1.15 -59.48 -47.14
N GLY A 53 0.14 -58.66 -46.78
CA GLY A 53 -1.08 -59.12 -46.13
C GLY A 53 -0.95 -59.18 -44.60
N ARG A 54 -1.58 -60.20 -44.00
CA ARG A 54 -1.71 -60.34 -42.54
C ARG A 54 -0.35 -60.60 -41.89
N LYS A 55 -0.04 -59.85 -40.83
CA LYS A 55 1.16 -60.03 -39.98
C LYS A 55 0.75 -60.38 -38.54
N ASP A 56 1.42 -59.82 -37.53
CA ASP A 56 1.15 -60.02 -36.11
C ASP A 56 -0.17 -59.38 -35.65
N ASP A 57 -0.77 -59.99 -34.62
CA ASP A 57 -1.97 -59.48 -33.93
C ASP A 57 -1.57 -58.31 -33.00
N ARG A 58 -2.33 -57.21 -33.01
CA ARG A 58 -2.07 -55.97 -32.25
C ARG A 58 -3.10 -55.66 -31.15
N GLY A 59 -4.30 -56.24 -31.20
CA GLY A 59 -5.31 -56.05 -30.15
C GLY A 59 -6.72 -56.44 -30.59
N GLN A 60 -7.71 -56.15 -29.73
CA GLN A 60 -9.14 -56.35 -30.03
C GLN A 60 -9.93 -55.12 -29.55
N GLY A 61 -10.89 -54.66 -30.35
CA GLY A 61 -11.72 -53.50 -30.05
C GLY A 61 -11.66 -52.42 -31.12
N VAL A 62 -11.35 -51.18 -30.72
CA VAL A 62 -11.16 -50.04 -31.63
C VAL A 62 -9.80 -49.40 -31.38
N GLU A 63 -9.04 -49.14 -32.44
CA GLU A 63 -7.82 -48.32 -32.41
C GLU A 63 -7.99 -47.15 -33.38
N VAL A 64 -7.89 -45.93 -32.84
CA VAL A 64 -7.64 -44.72 -33.63
C VAL A 64 -6.22 -44.27 -33.30
N ARG A 65 -5.34 -44.23 -34.30
CA ARG A 65 -3.93 -43.85 -34.10
C ARG A 65 -3.41 -42.99 -35.24
N THR A 66 -2.38 -42.20 -34.93
CA THR A 66 -1.59 -41.40 -35.87
C THR A 66 -0.29 -40.98 -35.19
N ASP A 67 0.79 -40.81 -35.96
CA ASP A 67 2.02 -40.13 -35.53
C ASP A 67 1.90 -38.60 -35.69
N GLY A 68 0.78 -38.11 -36.23
CA GLY A 68 0.44 -36.71 -36.39
C GLY A 68 -0.49 -36.17 -35.29
N HIS A 69 -1.25 -35.13 -35.63
CA HIS A 69 -2.24 -34.56 -34.71
C HIS A 69 -3.51 -35.40 -34.66
N GLY A 70 -4.00 -35.71 -33.46
CA GLY A 70 -5.34 -36.27 -33.23
C GLY A 70 -6.26 -35.20 -32.65
N ALA A 71 -7.48 -35.09 -33.17
CA ALA A 71 -8.51 -34.21 -32.62
C ALA A 71 -9.88 -34.91 -32.64
N VAL A 72 -10.55 -34.94 -31.48
CA VAL A 72 -11.95 -35.35 -31.34
C VAL A 72 -12.73 -34.12 -30.89
N ARG A 73 -13.68 -33.67 -31.72
CA ARG A 73 -14.47 -32.46 -31.46
C ARG A 73 -15.96 -32.80 -31.57
N ALA A 74 -16.71 -32.50 -30.52
CA ALA A 74 -18.16 -32.72 -30.47
C ALA A 74 -18.85 -31.47 -29.91
N ALA A 75 -19.49 -30.69 -30.79
CA ALA A 75 -20.09 -29.40 -30.44
C ALA A 75 -21.32 -29.49 -29.52
N LYS A 76 -21.84 -30.71 -29.29
CA LYS A 76 -22.97 -31.00 -28.39
C LYS A 76 -22.54 -31.81 -27.15
N GLY A 77 -21.24 -31.83 -26.84
CA GLY A 77 -20.68 -32.60 -25.73
C GLY A 77 -20.04 -33.94 -26.16
N LEU A 78 -19.21 -34.50 -25.29
CA LEU A 78 -18.41 -35.70 -25.52
C LEU A 78 -18.44 -36.60 -24.28
N LEU A 79 -18.91 -37.84 -24.44
CA LEU A 79 -18.81 -38.90 -23.43
C LEU A 79 -17.64 -39.84 -23.78
N VAL A 80 -16.69 -39.97 -22.87
CA VAL A 80 -15.63 -40.99 -22.95
C VAL A 80 -15.79 -41.92 -21.77
N THR A 81 -16.20 -43.16 -22.03
CA THR A 81 -16.64 -44.08 -20.97
C THR A 81 -16.11 -45.50 -21.16
N THR A 82 -15.91 -46.19 -20.04
CA THR A 82 -15.70 -47.65 -19.98
C THR A 82 -16.93 -48.39 -19.46
N GLU A 83 -18.06 -47.68 -19.28
CA GLU A 83 -19.35 -48.29 -18.96
C GLU A 83 -19.86 -49.11 -20.15
N ALA A 84 -20.28 -50.34 -19.87
CA ALA A 84 -20.65 -51.27 -20.92
C ALA A 84 -22.03 -50.92 -21.50
N ARG A 85 -22.14 -51.04 -22.83
CA ARG A 85 -23.41 -51.19 -23.56
C ARG A 85 -23.28 -52.43 -24.45
N PRO A 86 -23.45 -53.65 -23.88
CA PRO A 86 -23.23 -54.90 -24.60
C PRO A 86 -24.08 -54.95 -25.88
N ASN A 87 -23.46 -55.38 -26.99
CA ASN A 87 -24.11 -55.40 -28.31
C ASN A 87 -24.74 -54.05 -28.72
N ALA A 88 -24.15 -52.93 -28.27
CA ALA A 88 -24.68 -51.58 -28.47
C ALA A 88 -26.14 -51.42 -28.01
N GLN A 89 -26.55 -52.15 -26.96
CA GLN A 89 -27.86 -51.95 -26.33
C GLN A 89 -27.85 -50.65 -25.52
N GLY A 90 -28.65 -49.67 -25.96
CA GLY A 90 -28.67 -48.30 -25.42
C GLY A 90 -28.34 -47.28 -26.51
N HIS A 91 -28.61 -46.01 -26.26
CA HIS A 91 -28.18 -44.93 -27.17
C HIS A 91 -26.77 -44.45 -26.83
N ILE A 92 -26.13 -43.74 -27.76
CA ILE A 92 -24.71 -43.37 -27.67
C ILE A 92 -24.37 -42.46 -26.47
N THR A 93 -25.35 -41.76 -25.92
CA THR A 93 -25.22 -40.86 -24.76
C THR A 93 -25.80 -41.44 -23.46
N ASP A 94 -26.22 -42.70 -23.45
CA ASP A 94 -26.79 -43.33 -22.25
C ASP A 94 -25.73 -43.38 -21.13
N MET A 95 -26.01 -42.70 -20.01
CA MET A 95 -25.04 -42.51 -18.92
C MET A 95 -25.69 -42.38 -17.53
N GLY A 96 -26.83 -43.03 -17.29
CA GLY A 96 -27.59 -42.91 -16.02
C GLY A 96 -26.75 -43.19 -14.75
N GLU A 97 -25.85 -44.16 -14.81
CA GLU A 97 -24.88 -44.52 -13.77
C GLU A 97 -23.87 -43.40 -13.47
N THR A 98 -23.52 -42.62 -14.49
CA THR A 98 -22.61 -41.48 -14.36
C THR A 98 -23.32 -40.30 -13.73
N VAL A 99 -24.54 -39.99 -14.19
CA VAL A 99 -25.39 -38.96 -13.58
C VAL A 99 -25.63 -39.27 -12.10
N ALA A 100 -25.96 -40.52 -11.75
CA ALA A 100 -26.18 -40.92 -10.36
C ALA A 100 -24.95 -40.67 -9.47
N ARG A 101 -23.74 -40.97 -9.95
CA ARG A 101 -22.49 -40.72 -9.20
C ARG A 101 -22.16 -39.24 -9.07
N LEU A 102 -22.38 -38.45 -10.12
CA LEU A 102 -22.23 -37.00 -10.07
C LEU A 102 -23.23 -36.35 -9.11
N THR A 103 -24.48 -36.83 -9.07
CA THR A 103 -25.48 -36.40 -8.09
C THR A 103 -25.02 -36.71 -6.67
N ALA A 104 -24.58 -37.94 -6.39
CA ALA A 104 -24.08 -38.31 -5.06
C ALA A 104 -22.86 -37.47 -4.63
N ALA A 105 -21.95 -37.14 -5.55
CA ALA A 105 -20.81 -36.26 -5.29
C ALA A 105 -21.24 -34.83 -4.94
N ARG A 106 -22.24 -34.28 -5.64
CA ARG A 106 -22.84 -32.97 -5.33
C ARG A 106 -23.53 -32.99 -3.97
N ASP A 107 -24.33 -34.03 -3.68
CA ASP A 107 -25.05 -34.16 -2.40
C ASP A 107 -24.06 -34.23 -1.22
N LEU A 108 -22.89 -34.87 -1.40
CA LEU A 108 -21.81 -34.85 -0.42
C LEU A 108 -21.27 -33.42 -0.21
N HIS A 109 -21.05 -32.63 -1.27
CA HIS A 109 -20.65 -31.23 -1.15
C HIS A 109 -21.70 -30.39 -0.42
N GLU A 110 -22.98 -30.58 -0.73
CA GLU A 110 -24.11 -29.87 -0.12
C GLU A 110 -24.17 -30.13 1.38
N GLY A 111 -24.23 -31.41 1.78
CA GLY A 111 -24.32 -31.78 3.20
C GLY A 111 -23.10 -31.34 4.03
N MET A 112 -21.89 -31.38 3.45
CA MET A 112 -20.69 -30.85 4.12
C MET A 112 -20.70 -29.32 4.21
N SER A 113 -21.22 -28.62 3.20
CA SER A 113 -21.39 -27.16 3.23
C SER A 113 -22.36 -26.75 4.33
N ASP A 114 -23.53 -27.39 4.40
CA ASP A 114 -24.54 -27.12 5.43
C ASP A 114 -23.98 -27.32 6.83
N THR A 115 -23.23 -28.41 7.03
CA THR A 115 -22.62 -28.72 8.32
C THR A 115 -21.53 -27.72 8.70
N ALA A 116 -20.72 -27.28 7.73
CA ALA A 116 -19.68 -26.26 7.93
C ALA A 116 -20.28 -24.88 8.24
N GLN A 117 -21.38 -24.50 7.59
CA GLN A 117 -22.11 -23.27 7.89
C GLN A 117 -22.77 -23.31 9.27
N ALA A 118 -23.40 -24.44 9.64
CA ALA A 118 -23.95 -24.63 10.99
C ALA A 118 -22.87 -24.52 12.08
N ALA A 119 -21.63 -24.94 11.77
CA ALA A 119 -20.46 -24.78 12.61
C ALA A 119 -19.79 -23.39 12.53
N LYS A 120 -20.33 -22.46 11.72
CA LYS A 120 -19.78 -21.13 11.42
C LYS A 120 -18.36 -21.16 10.84
N ALA A 121 -17.99 -22.26 10.20
CA ALA A 121 -16.70 -22.39 9.52
C ALA A 121 -16.76 -21.84 8.09
N HIS A 122 -17.92 -21.93 7.44
CA HIS A 122 -18.22 -21.33 6.14
C HIS A 122 -19.30 -20.24 6.27
N GLU A 123 -19.28 -19.30 5.33
CA GLU A 123 -20.30 -18.26 5.15
C GLU A 123 -21.16 -18.57 3.91
N ALA A 124 -22.27 -17.84 3.76
CA ALA A 124 -23.07 -17.94 2.54
C ALA A 124 -22.28 -17.37 1.35
N GLY A 125 -22.30 -18.07 0.22
CA GLY A 125 -21.49 -17.74 -0.96
C GLY A 125 -20.14 -18.46 -1.03
N ASP A 126 -19.83 -19.34 -0.07
CA ASP A 126 -18.64 -20.19 -0.10
C ASP A 126 -18.91 -21.49 -0.88
N GLN A 127 -18.95 -22.63 -0.19
CA GLN A 127 -19.14 -23.95 -0.80
C GLN A 127 -20.59 -24.17 -1.27
N ASP A 128 -21.56 -23.44 -0.73
CA ASP A 128 -22.96 -23.46 -1.16
C ASP A 128 -23.13 -22.93 -2.58
N ALA A 129 -22.42 -21.86 -2.94
CA ALA A 129 -22.41 -21.35 -4.32
C ALA A 129 -21.83 -22.38 -5.30
N VAL A 130 -20.73 -23.05 -4.92
CA VAL A 130 -20.13 -24.14 -5.73
C VAL A 130 -21.12 -25.29 -5.92
N THR A 131 -21.82 -25.67 -4.87
CA THR A 131 -22.80 -26.77 -4.90
C THR A 131 -23.96 -26.47 -5.83
N GLN A 132 -24.43 -25.23 -5.88
CA GLN A 132 -25.49 -24.80 -6.79
C GLN A 132 -25.04 -24.93 -8.26
N VAL A 133 -23.83 -24.47 -8.60
CA VAL A 133 -23.29 -24.61 -9.96
C VAL A 133 -23.10 -26.09 -10.34
N LEU A 134 -22.62 -26.94 -9.42
CA LEU A 134 -22.51 -28.39 -9.65
C LEU A 134 -23.85 -29.05 -9.93
N LYS A 135 -24.92 -28.60 -9.25
CA LYS A 135 -26.28 -29.09 -9.50
C LYS A 135 -26.75 -28.73 -10.91
N ASP A 136 -26.53 -27.48 -11.33
CA ASP A 136 -26.93 -27.01 -12.66
C ASP A 136 -26.19 -27.76 -13.78
N HIS A 137 -24.88 -28.00 -13.61
CA HIS A 137 -24.11 -28.84 -14.54
C HIS A 137 -24.57 -30.30 -14.54
N ASN A 138 -24.88 -30.89 -13.39
CA ASN A 138 -25.42 -32.26 -13.34
C ASN A 138 -26.78 -32.36 -14.06
N ASP A 139 -27.64 -31.34 -13.90
CA ASP A 139 -28.93 -31.25 -14.60
C ASP A 139 -28.75 -31.07 -16.11
N ALA A 140 -27.74 -30.31 -16.56
CA ALA A 140 -27.41 -30.14 -17.97
C ALA A 140 -26.81 -31.42 -18.61
N ILE A 141 -25.96 -32.14 -17.86
CA ILE A 141 -25.42 -33.46 -18.27
C ILE A 141 -26.55 -34.47 -18.42
N LYS A 142 -27.45 -34.55 -17.45
CA LYS A 142 -28.65 -35.41 -17.52
C LYS A 142 -29.60 -34.97 -18.64
N GLY A 143 -29.75 -33.65 -18.78
CA GLY A 143 -30.69 -32.97 -19.65
C GLY A 143 -32.16 -33.32 -19.40
N LYS A 144 -33.05 -32.75 -20.23
CA LYS A 144 -34.51 -32.86 -20.10
C LYS A 144 -35.15 -33.05 -21.47
N GLY A 145 -36.11 -33.97 -21.56
CA GLY A 145 -36.89 -34.21 -22.79
C GLY A 145 -36.31 -35.30 -23.68
N GLY A 146 -36.41 -35.12 -25.00
CA GLY A 146 -36.04 -36.14 -25.98
C GLY A 146 -37.24 -36.97 -26.44
N LYS A 147 -37.17 -37.43 -27.69
CA LYS A 147 -38.12 -38.34 -28.31
C LYS A 147 -37.33 -39.53 -28.84
N ALA A 148 -37.27 -40.59 -28.03
CA ALA A 148 -36.51 -41.79 -28.38
C ALA A 148 -36.95 -42.39 -29.74
N SER A 149 -38.24 -42.28 -30.09
CA SER A 149 -38.78 -42.69 -31.39
C SER A 149 -38.24 -41.88 -32.58
N GLU A 150 -37.73 -40.68 -32.34
CA GLU A 150 -37.08 -39.81 -33.34
C GLU A 150 -35.54 -39.78 -33.17
N GLY A 151 -34.98 -40.65 -32.32
CA GLY A 151 -33.53 -40.71 -32.07
C GLY A 151 -32.96 -39.52 -31.29
N GLN A 152 -33.82 -38.79 -30.57
CA GLN A 152 -33.43 -37.65 -29.73
C GLN A 152 -33.39 -38.08 -28.26
N PHE A 153 -32.25 -37.89 -27.60
CA PHE A 153 -32.01 -38.27 -26.21
C PHE A 153 -31.70 -37.04 -25.35
N PRO A 154 -32.01 -37.06 -24.05
CA PRO A 154 -31.95 -35.87 -23.21
C PRO A 154 -30.54 -35.40 -22.87
N GLU A 155 -29.55 -36.29 -22.79
CA GLU A 155 -28.25 -36.00 -22.18
C GLU A 155 -27.41 -34.97 -22.95
N LEU A 156 -26.49 -34.31 -22.22
CA LEU A 156 -25.58 -33.29 -22.76
C LEU A 156 -26.33 -32.13 -23.42
N ALA A 157 -27.25 -31.50 -22.66
CA ALA A 157 -27.95 -30.29 -23.10
C ALA A 157 -26.98 -29.11 -23.35
N GLU A 158 -25.82 -29.15 -22.71
CA GLU A 158 -24.67 -28.27 -22.89
C GLU A 158 -23.41 -29.08 -23.29
N PRO A 159 -22.39 -28.46 -23.91
CA PRO A 159 -21.24 -29.17 -24.48
C PRO A 159 -20.22 -29.64 -23.43
N HIS A 160 -20.63 -30.49 -22.50
CA HIS A 160 -19.76 -31.08 -21.49
C HIS A 160 -18.85 -32.18 -22.05
N LEU A 161 -17.63 -32.26 -21.53
CA LEU A 161 -16.78 -33.44 -21.63
C LEU A 161 -16.95 -34.28 -20.36
N VAL A 162 -17.48 -35.49 -20.48
CA VAL A 162 -17.71 -36.41 -19.37
C VAL A 162 -16.78 -37.61 -19.50
N LEU A 163 -15.94 -37.82 -18.48
CA LEU A 163 -15.11 -39.01 -18.35
C LEU A 163 -15.75 -39.94 -17.30
N ALA A 164 -16.04 -41.18 -17.69
CA ALA A 164 -16.74 -42.13 -16.82
C ALA A 164 -16.09 -43.52 -16.81
N SER A 165 -16.02 -44.13 -15.63
CA SER A 165 -15.56 -45.51 -15.48
C SER A 165 -16.16 -46.15 -14.24
N PRO A 166 -16.64 -47.40 -14.31
CA PRO A 166 -17.14 -48.11 -13.14
C PRO A 166 -16.01 -48.50 -12.18
N ALA A 167 -14.75 -48.54 -12.65
CA ALA A 167 -13.59 -48.99 -11.88
C ALA A 167 -12.70 -47.83 -11.41
N GLY A 168 -12.39 -46.87 -12.29
CA GLY A 168 -11.53 -45.74 -11.94
C GLY A 168 -11.04 -44.93 -13.14
N ILE A 169 -10.59 -43.71 -12.86
CA ILE A 169 -9.98 -42.81 -13.84
C ILE A 169 -8.57 -42.49 -13.35
N HIS A 170 -7.56 -42.74 -14.19
CA HIS A 170 -6.16 -42.48 -13.89
C HIS A 170 -5.60 -41.48 -14.92
N SER A 171 -4.88 -40.46 -14.44
CA SER A 171 -4.20 -39.48 -15.27
C SER A 171 -2.73 -39.37 -14.83
N THR A 172 -1.81 -39.36 -15.80
CA THR A 172 -0.37 -39.33 -15.55
C THR A 172 0.33 -38.44 -16.58
N ALA A 173 1.34 -37.68 -16.16
CA ALA A 173 2.19 -36.88 -17.05
C ALA A 173 3.66 -37.08 -16.67
N GLY A 174 4.56 -37.10 -17.66
CA GLY A 174 6.01 -37.18 -17.42
C GLY A 174 6.61 -35.88 -16.84
N THR A 175 5.88 -34.77 -16.94
CA THR A 175 6.28 -33.47 -16.41
C THR A 175 5.17 -32.88 -15.53
N THR A 176 4.19 -32.19 -16.11
CA THR A 176 3.21 -31.38 -15.39
C THR A 176 1.78 -31.76 -15.77
N THR A 177 0.90 -31.81 -14.78
CA THR A 177 -0.56 -31.80 -14.97
C THR A 177 -1.10 -30.42 -14.57
N HIS A 178 -1.86 -29.77 -15.45
CA HIS A 178 -2.49 -28.48 -15.19
C HIS A 178 -4.01 -28.61 -15.32
N ILE A 179 -4.75 -28.22 -14.27
CA ILE A 179 -6.21 -28.18 -14.23
C ILE A 179 -6.60 -26.73 -13.96
N ALA A 180 -7.34 -26.12 -14.88
CA ALA A 180 -7.75 -24.72 -14.80
C ALA A 180 -9.25 -24.59 -15.07
N SER A 181 -9.94 -23.90 -14.18
CA SER A 181 -11.35 -23.53 -14.28
C SER A 181 -11.46 -22.01 -14.10
N ILE A 182 -12.37 -21.36 -14.83
CA ILE A 182 -12.65 -19.94 -14.66
C ILE A 182 -13.52 -19.68 -13.42
N GLU A 183 -14.45 -20.59 -13.13
CA GLU A 183 -15.33 -20.49 -11.97
C GLU A 183 -14.82 -21.34 -10.80
N HIS A 184 -15.05 -22.66 -10.85
CA HIS A 184 -14.82 -23.55 -9.71
C HIS A 184 -14.08 -24.83 -10.09
N THR A 185 -13.24 -25.31 -9.17
CA THR A 185 -12.68 -26.67 -9.19
C THR A 185 -13.17 -27.41 -7.95
N ALA A 186 -14.00 -28.43 -8.13
CA ALA A 186 -14.54 -29.24 -7.05
C ALA A 186 -13.96 -30.66 -7.10
N LEU A 187 -13.53 -31.17 -5.93
CA LEU A 187 -12.99 -32.52 -5.78
C LEU A 187 -13.80 -33.24 -4.69
N SER A 188 -14.54 -34.27 -5.09
CA SER A 188 -15.36 -35.07 -4.17
C SER A 188 -14.81 -36.48 -4.03
N SER A 189 -14.87 -37.05 -2.84
CA SER A 189 -14.47 -38.43 -2.57
C SER A 189 -15.40 -39.03 -1.53
N GLY A 190 -16.05 -40.16 -1.85
CA GLY A 190 -16.83 -40.91 -0.86
C GLY A 190 -15.98 -41.58 0.22
N GLY A 191 -14.67 -41.74 -0.04
CA GLY A 191 -13.65 -42.19 0.90
C GLY A 191 -12.69 -41.05 1.30
N HIS A 192 -11.38 -41.30 1.19
CA HIS A 192 -10.36 -40.28 1.48
C HIS A 192 -9.96 -39.50 0.23
N THR A 193 -9.82 -38.18 0.37
CA THR A 193 -9.02 -37.36 -0.56
C THR A 193 -7.57 -37.36 -0.07
N SER A 194 -6.64 -37.93 -0.84
CA SER A 194 -5.22 -37.98 -0.50
C SER A 194 -4.40 -37.09 -1.44
N ILE A 195 -3.60 -36.19 -0.87
CA ILE A 195 -2.70 -35.30 -1.60
C ILE A 195 -1.28 -35.54 -1.11
N GLY A 196 -0.42 -36.04 -1.99
CA GLY A 196 1.01 -36.24 -1.72
C GLY A 196 1.85 -35.33 -2.60
N ALA A 197 2.78 -34.59 -1.99
CA ALA A 197 3.76 -33.77 -2.70
C ALA A 197 5.17 -34.21 -2.32
N GLY A 198 6.04 -34.44 -3.31
CA GLY A 198 7.44 -34.81 -3.05
C GLY A 198 8.31 -33.65 -2.54
N LYS A 199 7.78 -32.43 -2.59
CA LYS A 199 8.41 -31.21 -2.05
C LYS A 199 7.42 -30.48 -1.14
N SER A 200 6.71 -29.49 -1.67
CA SER A 200 5.81 -28.61 -0.91
C SER A 200 4.39 -28.68 -1.45
N LEU A 201 3.41 -28.59 -0.56
CA LEU A 201 2.03 -28.24 -0.92
C LEU A 201 1.89 -26.72 -0.80
N LEU A 202 1.78 -26.04 -1.93
CA LEU A 202 1.69 -24.58 -2.00
C LEU A 202 0.26 -24.17 -2.35
N ALA A 203 -0.30 -23.23 -1.58
CA ALA A 203 -1.63 -22.67 -1.81
C ALA A 203 -1.57 -21.14 -1.65
N SER A 204 -2.10 -20.41 -2.63
CA SER A 204 -2.22 -18.95 -2.61
C SER A 204 -3.65 -18.60 -2.97
N VAL A 205 -4.37 -17.98 -2.03
CA VAL A 205 -5.79 -17.63 -2.18
C VAL A 205 -5.98 -16.14 -1.93
N LYS A 206 -6.86 -15.50 -2.70
CA LYS A 206 -7.09 -14.06 -2.63
C LYS A 206 -7.96 -13.66 -1.44
N GLU A 207 -9.02 -14.43 -1.19
CA GLU A 207 -10.05 -14.07 -0.19
C GLU A 207 -9.84 -14.85 1.12
N ALA A 208 -10.01 -16.18 1.12
CA ALA A 208 -9.92 -16.97 2.36
C ALA A 208 -9.50 -18.42 2.14
N VAL A 209 -8.83 -19.00 3.15
CA VAL A 209 -8.69 -20.46 3.33
C VAL A 209 -9.64 -20.88 4.46
N ARG A 210 -10.64 -21.72 4.16
CA ARG A 210 -11.57 -22.26 5.16
C ARG A 210 -11.39 -23.77 5.26
N LEU A 211 -11.04 -24.24 6.47
CA LEU A 211 -10.82 -25.66 6.76
C LEU A 211 -11.80 -26.11 7.84
N PHE A 212 -12.73 -26.98 7.45
CA PHE A 212 -13.69 -27.59 8.36
C PHE A 212 -13.49 -29.10 8.39
N ALA A 213 -13.43 -29.66 9.60
CA ALA A 213 -13.49 -31.10 9.81
C ALA A 213 -14.55 -31.42 10.85
N TYR A 214 -15.49 -32.29 10.51
CA TYR A 214 -16.57 -32.67 11.43
C TYR A 214 -16.07 -33.34 12.72
N LYS A 215 -14.96 -34.09 12.63
CA LYS A 215 -14.41 -34.84 13.77
C LYS A 215 -13.17 -34.18 14.39
N ALA A 216 -12.12 -33.96 13.60
CA ALA A 216 -10.85 -33.43 14.14
C ALA A 216 -9.96 -32.86 13.03
N ILE A 217 -9.11 -31.91 13.42
CA ILE A 217 -7.98 -31.40 12.63
C ILE A 217 -6.70 -31.72 13.41
N ARG A 218 -5.66 -32.17 12.70
CA ARG A 218 -4.30 -32.33 13.24
C ARG A 218 -3.31 -31.65 12.30
N LEU A 219 -2.53 -30.72 12.85
CA LEU A 219 -1.44 -30.05 12.15
C LEU A 219 -0.13 -30.43 12.85
N THR A 220 0.84 -30.95 12.11
CA THR A 220 2.09 -31.48 12.69
C THR A 220 3.24 -31.29 11.71
N ALA A 221 4.31 -30.64 12.20
CA ALA A 221 5.61 -30.61 11.53
C ALA A 221 6.53 -31.62 12.23
N ALA A 222 7.15 -32.52 11.45
CA ALA A 222 7.95 -33.62 12.01
C ALA A 222 9.37 -33.20 12.41
N THR A 223 10.00 -32.33 11.63
CA THR A 223 11.42 -31.97 11.77
C THR A 223 11.68 -30.49 12.04
N ALA A 224 10.73 -29.63 11.67
CA ALA A 224 10.82 -28.17 11.77
C ALA A 224 9.67 -27.61 12.62
N GLY A 225 9.40 -26.31 12.50
CA GLY A 225 8.36 -25.60 13.25
C GLY A 225 7.02 -25.47 12.53
N ILE A 226 6.06 -24.87 13.24
CA ILE A 226 4.78 -24.40 12.70
C ILE A 226 4.68 -22.91 13.00
N ASP A 227 4.51 -22.10 11.96
CA ASP A 227 4.28 -20.66 12.10
C ASP A 227 2.83 -20.30 11.76
N ILE A 228 2.18 -19.54 12.64
CA ILE A 228 0.81 -19.05 12.47
C ILE A 228 0.85 -17.54 12.68
N VAL A 229 0.59 -16.77 11.62
CA VAL A 229 0.77 -15.31 11.61
C VAL A 229 -0.47 -14.64 11.02
N ALA A 230 -0.96 -13.59 11.69
CA ALA A 230 -1.92 -12.64 11.15
C ALA A 230 -1.26 -11.25 11.11
N LEU A 231 -1.04 -10.71 9.90
CA LEU A 231 -0.23 -9.50 9.71
C LEU A 231 -0.98 -8.19 10.01
N GLN A 232 -2.30 -8.18 9.83
CA GLN A 232 -3.13 -6.98 9.99
C GLN A 232 -4.20 -7.10 11.09
N ASP A 233 -4.62 -8.33 11.40
CA ASP A 233 -5.73 -8.60 12.31
C ASP A 233 -5.31 -9.68 13.34
N SER A 234 -6.30 -10.26 14.00
CA SER A 234 -6.19 -11.07 15.20
C SER A 234 -6.11 -12.57 14.89
N ILE A 235 -5.41 -13.28 15.77
CA ILE A 235 -5.50 -14.74 15.88
C ILE A 235 -6.52 -15.05 16.98
N LYS A 236 -7.55 -15.82 16.64
CA LYS A 236 -8.57 -16.30 17.59
C LYS A 236 -8.42 -17.80 17.81
N LEU A 237 -7.88 -18.19 18.97
CA LEU A 237 -7.77 -19.58 19.39
C LEU A 237 -8.80 -19.89 20.48
N MET A 238 -9.75 -20.78 20.19
CA MET A 238 -10.83 -21.12 21.11
C MET A 238 -11.00 -22.63 21.21
N ALA A 239 -11.19 -23.14 22.43
CA ALA A 239 -11.57 -24.52 22.70
C ALA A 239 -12.74 -24.54 23.69
N LYS A 240 -13.68 -25.48 23.51
CA LYS A 240 -14.82 -25.66 24.43
C LYS A 240 -14.39 -26.29 25.76
N LEU A 241 -13.38 -27.15 25.72
CA LEU A 241 -12.81 -27.81 26.88
C LEU A 241 -11.50 -27.11 27.24
N ASP A 242 -10.37 -27.76 26.99
CA ASP A 242 -9.07 -27.30 27.44
C ASP A 242 -8.21 -26.78 26.29
N ILE A 243 -7.36 -25.79 26.60
CA ILE A 243 -6.21 -25.40 25.80
C ILE A 243 -4.96 -25.80 26.58
N LYS A 244 -4.11 -26.62 25.97
CA LYS A 244 -2.86 -27.12 26.58
C LYS A 244 -1.66 -26.61 25.77
N LEU A 245 -0.77 -25.89 26.43
CA LEU A 245 0.49 -25.40 25.87
C LEU A 245 1.64 -26.04 26.64
N GLU A 246 2.49 -26.82 25.95
CA GLU A 246 3.63 -27.53 26.55
C GLU A 246 4.88 -27.32 25.71
N ALA A 247 5.94 -26.83 26.35
CA ALA A 247 7.25 -26.63 25.75
C ALA A 247 8.31 -26.53 26.85
N ASN A 248 9.59 -26.61 26.47
CA ASN A 248 10.69 -26.25 27.36
C ASN A 248 10.63 -24.76 27.78
N ARG A 249 10.02 -23.91 26.93
CA ARG A 249 9.78 -22.48 27.17
C ARG A 249 8.52 -22.03 26.45
N ILE A 250 7.68 -21.27 27.14
CA ILE A 250 6.54 -20.55 26.56
C ILE A 250 6.82 -19.05 26.73
N THR A 251 6.83 -18.30 25.63
CA THR A 251 7.01 -16.85 25.63
C THR A 251 5.72 -16.21 25.15
N ILE A 252 5.15 -15.33 25.99
CA ILE A 252 3.96 -14.55 25.68
C ILE A 252 4.37 -13.09 25.78
N THR A 253 4.28 -12.38 24.67
CA THR A 253 4.67 -10.98 24.55
C THR A 253 3.51 -10.21 23.95
N ALA A 254 3.16 -9.06 24.54
CA ALA A 254 2.15 -8.16 24.00
C ALA A 254 2.63 -6.71 24.09
N LYS A 255 2.25 -5.88 23.13
CA LYS A 255 2.63 -4.46 23.09
C LYS A 255 1.91 -3.61 24.13
N GLU A 256 0.65 -3.92 24.37
CA GLU A 256 -0.22 -3.10 25.21
C GLU A 256 -0.53 -3.79 26.53
N GLU A 257 -0.99 -5.05 26.47
CA GLU A 257 -1.44 -5.75 27.66
C GLU A 257 -1.40 -7.28 27.49
N ILE A 258 -1.00 -7.98 28.55
CA ILE A 258 -1.29 -9.40 28.73
C ILE A 258 -2.35 -9.52 29.83
N LEU A 259 -3.47 -10.16 29.50
CA LEU A 259 -4.53 -10.48 30.45
C LEU A 259 -4.74 -12.00 30.48
N VAL A 260 -4.50 -12.61 31.63
CA VAL A 260 -4.82 -14.02 31.89
C VAL A 260 -5.94 -14.06 32.92
N ASN A 261 -7.11 -14.57 32.54
CA ASN A 261 -8.31 -14.55 33.37
C ASN A 261 -9.04 -15.90 33.40
N GLY A 262 -9.69 -16.19 34.53
CA GLY A 262 -10.52 -17.38 34.71
C GLY A 262 -11.26 -17.37 36.05
N GLY A 263 -12.55 -17.74 36.05
CA GLY A 263 -13.34 -17.90 37.27
C GLY A 263 -13.32 -16.68 38.21
N SER A 264 -13.48 -15.46 37.65
CA SER A 264 -13.38 -14.15 38.34
C SER A 264 -12.00 -13.76 38.88
N SER A 265 -10.99 -14.61 38.71
CA SER A 265 -9.59 -14.29 39.04
C SER A 265 -8.84 -13.88 37.77
N TYR A 266 -7.86 -13.00 37.89
CA TYR A 266 -7.04 -12.58 36.76
C TYR A 266 -5.66 -12.07 37.19
N THR A 267 -4.73 -12.07 36.24
CA THR A 267 -3.51 -11.28 36.28
C THR A 267 -3.40 -10.46 35.00
N ARG A 268 -3.04 -9.18 35.15
CA ARG A 268 -2.98 -8.20 34.07
C ARG A 268 -1.65 -7.48 34.12
N TRP A 269 -0.93 -7.47 33.00
CA TRP A 269 0.41 -6.89 32.86
C TRP A 269 0.39 -5.84 31.76
N ASN A 270 0.67 -4.58 32.11
CA ASN A 270 0.75 -3.47 31.15
C ASN A 270 1.64 -2.34 31.68
N ALA A 271 1.65 -1.20 30.98
CA ALA A 271 2.47 -0.03 31.33
C ALA A 271 2.18 0.58 32.72
N SER A 272 1.00 0.34 33.31
CA SER A 272 0.67 0.80 34.67
C SER A 272 1.18 -0.15 35.77
N GLY A 273 1.68 -1.33 35.41
CA GLY A 273 2.22 -2.33 36.33
C GLY A 273 1.55 -3.70 36.23
N ILE A 274 1.74 -4.51 37.27
CA ILE A 274 1.16 -5.86 37.40
C ILE A 274 0.01 -5.81 38.40
N VAL A 275 -1.18 -6.21 37.97
CA VAL A 275 -2.38 -6.29 38.83
C VAL A 275 -2.84 -7.75 38.91
N HIS A 276 -2.98 -8.26 40.14
CA HIS A 276 -3.62 -9.53 40.45
C HIS A 276 -4.96 -9.24 41.12
N GLY A 277 -6.04 -9.86 40.65
CA GLY A 277 -7.37 -9.71 41.23
C GLY A 277 -8.08 -11.04 41.39
N THR A 278 -8.81 -11.21 42.49
CA THR A 278 -9.67 -12.38 42.73
C THR A 278 -10.82 -11.99 43.67
N SER A 279 -12.01 -12.56 43.47
CA SER A 279 -13.14 -12.43 44.40
C SER A 279 -13.07 -13.45 45.55
N GLY A 280 -12.17 -14.43 45.44
CA GLY A 280 -11.96 -15.49 46.42
C GLY A 280 -10.75 -15.24 47.33
N VAL A 281 -10.25 -16.32 47.93
CA VAL A 281 -9.03 -16.29 48.75
C VAL A 281 -7.80 -16.34 47.83
N TRP A 282 -6.96 -15.30 47.89
CA TRP A 282 -5.60 -15.37 47.37
C TRP A 282 -4.71 -16.11 48.38
N ARG A 283 -4.17 -17.26 47.99
CA ARG A 283 -3.15 -18.00 48.75
C ARG A 283 -1.86 -18.12 47.95
N GLU A 284 -0.75 -17.67 48.51
CA GLU A 284 0.58 -17.81 47.94
C GLU A 284 1.42 -18.72 48.87
N HIS A 285 2.12 -19.70 48.29
CA HIS A 285 3.00 -20.60 49.02
C HIS A 285 4.44 -20.35 48.56
N ALA A 286 5.27 -19.75 49.41
CA ALA A 286 6.69 -19.59 49.14
C ALA A 286 7.53 -19.86 50.39
N ALA A 287 8.75 -20.39 50.20
CA ALA A 287 9.73 -20.55 51.28
C ALA A 287 10.33 -19.19 51.72
N THR A 288 10.28 -18.17 50.85
CA THR A 288 10.78 -16.82 51.11
C THR A 288 10.06 -15.83 50.20
N HIS A 289 9.70 -14.66 50.73
CA HIS A 289 9.22 -13.53 49.93
C HIS A 289 10.24 -12.39 50.03
N GLY A 290 10.92 -12.09 48.92
CA GLY A 290 11.85 -10.96 48.83
C GLY A 290 11.16 -9.77 48.18
N PHE A 291 11.04 -8.66 48.89
CA PHE A 291 10.57 -7.39 48.34
C PHE A 291 11.78 -6.60 47.81
N ALA A 292 12.31 -7.03 46.67
CA ALA A 292 13.33 -6.25 45.95
C ALA A 292 12.69 -5.00 45.33
N GLY A 293 13.50 -3.95 45.13
CA GLY A 293 13.07 -2.78 44.36
C GLY A 293 12.67 -3.14 42.92
N PRO A 294 12.02 -2.21 42.21
CA PRO A 294 11.60 -2.46 40.83
C PRO A 294 12.80 -2.86 39.96
N MET A 295 12.59 -3.87 39.11
CA MET A 295 13.57 -4.35 38.13
C MET A 295 12.91 -4.28 36.75
N SER A 296 13.58 -3.69 35.76
CA SER A 296 13.07 -3.62 34.40
C SER A 296 13.45 -4.86 33.59
N LEU A 297 12.74 -5.12 32.49
CA LEU A 297 13.07 -6.21 31.56
C LEU A 297 14.51 -6.07 31.03
N ASP A 298 14.99 -4.84 30.84
CA ASP A 298 16.36 -4.55 30.39
C ASP A 298 17.41 -4.90 31.45
N ALA A 299 17.07 -4.85 32.74
CA ALA A 299 17.97 -5.30 33.80
C ALA A 299 18.06 -6.85 33.85
N LEU A 300 16.99 -7.55 33.46
CA LEU A 300 16.94 -9.01 33.40
C LEU A 300 17.56 -9.57 32.10
N TYR A 301 17.39 -8.84 30.99
CA TYR A 301 17.92 -9.15 29.67
C TYR A 301 18.50 -7.88 29.04
N PRO A 302 19.73 -7.49 29.42
CA PRO A 302 20.35 -6.30 28.86
C PRO A 302 20.46 -6.44 27.35
N VAL A 303 19.88 -5.49 26.62
CA VAL A 303 20.29 -5.19 25.25
C VAL A 303 21.80 -4.96 25.35
N LEU A 304 22.60 -5.60 24.50
CA LEU A 304 24.06 -5.52 24.60
C LEU A 304 24.57 -4.35 23.75
N PRO A 305 25.57 -3.56 24.22
CA PRO A 305 26.26 -2.61 23.36
C PRO A 305 27.18 -3.40 22.40
N THR A 306 26.76 -3.49 21.14
CA THR A 306 27.54 -3.85 19.94
C THR A 306 28.34 -5.17 19.94
N ALA A 307 27.98 -6.07 19.01
CA ALA A 307 28.80 -7.05 18.28
C ALA A 307 29.94 -7.81 19.01
N GLY A 308 29.82 -8.08 20.31
CA GLY A 308 30.89 -8.72 21.11
C GLY A 308 30.75 -10.22 21.37
N LEU A 309 29.59 -10.83 21.07
CA LEU A 309 29.35 -12.25 21.36
C LEU A 309 29.58 -13.11 20.11
N THR A 310 30.56 -14.01 20.19
CA THR A 310 30.89 -15.00 19.16
C THR A 310 29.80 -16.06 18.96
N GLU A 311 28.87 -16.24 19.92
CA GLU A 311 27.74 -17.16 19.80
C GLU A 311 26.43 -16.45 19.47
N LYS A 312 26.10 -16.36 18.18
CA LYS A 312 24.86 -15.75 17.65
C LYS A 312 23.60 -16.62 17.81
N ARG A 313 23.72 -17.84 18.35
CA ARG A 313 22.66 -18.87 18.26
C ARG A 313 21.38 -18.55 19.03
N HIS A 314 21.42 -17.56 19.93
CA HIS A 314 20.28 -17.14 20.75
C HIS A 314 20.08 -15.61 20.79
N LEU A 315 20.79 -14.87 19.95
CA LEU A 315 20.64 -13.42 19.84
C LEU A 315 19.61 -13.08 18.78
N LEU A 316 18.85 -12.02 19.02
CA LEU A 316 18.06 -11.30 18.05
C LEU A 316 18.82 -10.02 17.73
N GLU A 317 18.88 -9.64 16.46
CA GLU A 317 19.58 -8.45 15.98
C GLU A 317 18.66 -7.66 15.06
N GLU A 318 18.63 -6.34 15.24
CA GLU A 318 17.93 -5.46 14.32
C GLU A 318 18.84 -4.32 13.88
N HIS A 319 18.76 -3.96 12.60
CA HIS A 319 19.53 -2.86 12.04
C HIS A 319 18.57 -1.92 11.32
N PHE A 320 18.31 -0.78 11.94
CA PHE A 320 17.33 0.17 11.41
C PHE A 320 17.98 1.09 10.39
N VAL A 321 17.27 1.34 9.28
CA VAL A 321 17.65 2.31 8.25
C VAL A 321 16.68 3.48 8.31
N LEU A 322 17.19 4.67 8.61
CA LEU A 322 16.41 5.88 8.63
C LEU A 322 16.22 6.41 7.23
N LEU A 323 14.96 6.58 6.85
CA LEU A 323 14.58 7.14 5.57
C LEU A 323 13.68 8.34 5.76
N GLU A 324 13.83 9.29 4.85
CA GLU A 324 12.75 10.17 4.47
C GLU A 324 11.71 9.29 3.78
N HIS A 325 10.49 9.26 4.29
CA HIS A 325 9.49 8.39 3.67
C HIS A 325 9.19 8.79 2.24
N ALA A 326 8.66 7.82 1.48
CA ALA A 326 8.05 7.89 0.15
C ALA A 326 8.96 8.40 -0.97
N GLY A 327 9.79 9.41 -0.71
CA GLY A 327 11.00 9.64 -1.48
C GLY A 327 12.04 8.56 -1.34
N GLY A 328 11.96 7.76 -0.27
CA GLY A 328 12.86 6.64 -0.02
C GLY A 328 14.31 7.09 0.15
N LEU A 329 14.57 8.38 0.36
CA LEU A 329 15.92 8.88 0.52
C LEU A 329 16.42 8.53 1.92
N ARG A 330 17.55 7.83 1.98
CA ARG A 330 18.24 7.58 3.25
C ARG A 330 18.62 8.91 3.91
N LEU A 331 18.53 8.95 5.24
CA LEU A 331 18.87 10.12 6.07
C LEU A 331 20.27 9.93 6.69
N PRO A 332 21.37 10.26 5.99
CA PRO A 332 22.71 10.16 6.54
C PRO A 332 22.95 11.22 7.62
N GLN A 333 23.73 10.85 8.64
CA GLN A 333 24.12 11.75 9.72
C GLN A 333 22.92 12.36 10.44
N GLN A 334 21.81 11.62 10.54
CA GLN A 334 20.57 12.02 11.21
C GLN A 334 20.61 11.56 12.67
N LYS A 335 20.32 12.46 13.61
CA LYS A 335 20.19 12.11 15.02
C LYS A 335 18.99 11.19 15.21
N TYR A 336 19.16 10.16 16.02
CA TYR A 336 18.10 9.22 16.34
C TYR A 336 18.13 8.81 17.80
N ARG A 337 17.00 8.29 18.27
CA ARG A 337 16.87 7.60 19.56
C ARG A 337 16.12 6.30 19.38
N ILE A 338 16.62 5.21 19.95
CA ILE A 338 15.94 3.92 20.07
C ILE A 338 15.63 3.70 21.54
N ALA A 339 14.36 3.76 21.92
CA ALA A 339 13.90 3.52 23.29
C ALA A 339 13.29 2.12 23.40
N PHE A 340 13.74 1.32 24.37
CA PHE A 340 13.19 -0.01 24.66
C PHE A 340 12.19 0.05 25.81
N GLN A 341 11.25 -0.89 25.84
CA GLN A 341 10.25 -0.96 26.94
C GLN A 341 10.86 -1.18 28.33
N GLY A 342 12.12 -1.62 28.46
CA GLY A 342 12.79 -1.72 29.76
C GLY A 342 13.51 -0.45 30.22
N GLY A 343 13.34 0.67 29.49
CA GLY A 343 13.83 1.99 29.87
C GLY A 343 15.21 2.35 29.31
N ARG A 344 15.92 1.43 28.66
CA ARG A 344 17.17 1.75 27.95
C ARG A 344 16.85 2.62 26.73
N THR A 345 17.68 3.62 26.50
CA THR A 345 17.73 4.39 25.26
C THR A 345 19.11 4.24 24.60
N ILE A 346 19.12 4.19 23.27
CA ILE A 346 20.32 4.28 22.44
C ILE A 346 20.14 5.53 21.59
N GLU A 347 21.02 6.51 21.75
CA GLU A 347 21.06 7.70 20.91
C GLU A 347 22.31 7.66 20.03
N GLY A 348 22.19 8.14 18.81
CA GLY A 348 23.31 8.16 17.87
C GLY A 348 23.03 9.03 16.66
N MET A 349 23.97 9.01 15.72
CA MET A 349 23.78 9.55 14.37
C MET A 349 23.90 8.41 13.37
N THR A 350 23.06 8.44 12.34
CA THR A 350 23.19 7.46 11.26
C THR A 350 24.49 7.63 10.49
N ASN A 351 25.00 6.55 9.92
CA ASN A 351 26.15 6.59 9.02
C ASN A 351 25.79 7.25 7.68
N ASP A 352 26.75 7.30 6.74
CA ASP A 352 26.55 7.89 5.40
C ASP A 352 25.55 7.12 4.53
N LEU A 353 25.13 5.93 4.96
CA LEU A 353 24.10 5.11 4.34
C LEU A 353 22.74 5.24 5.05
N GLY A 354 22.60 6.14 6.03
CA GLY A 354 21.36 6.32 6.80
C GLY A 354 21.06 5.21 7.79
N GLU A 355 22.05 4.39 8.14
CA GLU A 355 21.88 3.23 9.03
C GLU A 355 22.20 3.62 10.47
N THR A 356 21.37 3.14 11.40
CA THR A 356 21.59 3.24 12.85
C THR A 356 22.65 2.24 13.33
N GLU A 357 23.01 2.24 14.60
CA GLU A 357 23.76 1.12 15.17
C GLU A 357 22.92 -0.17 15.24
N VAL A 358 23.57 -1.32 15.08
CA VAL A 358 22.92 -2.63 15.26
C VAL A 358 22.51 -2.80 16.72
N VAL A 359 21.23 -3.12 16.92
CA VAL A 359 20.66 -3.43 18.22
C VAL A 359 20.64 -4.94 18.41
N GLN A 360 21.03 -5.44 19.58
CA GLN A 360 21.00 -6.86 19.90
C GLN A 360 20.20 -7.14 21.18
N SER A 361 19.40 -8.20 21.20
CA SER A 361 18.61 -8.63 22.35
C SER A 361 18.57 -10.15 22.49
N MET A 362 18.45 -10.67 23.71
CA MET A 362 18.26 -12.11 24.00
C MET A 362 16.79 -12.55 23.95
N VAL A 363 15.87 -11.58 23.85
CA VAL A 363 14.41 -11.78 23.81
C VAL A 363 13.78 -10.81 22.82
N GLN A 364 12.59 -11.11 22.31
CA GLN A 364 11.86 -10.15 21.50
C GLN A 364 11.53 -8.92 22.35
N GLN A 365 11.91 -7.75 21.87
CA GLN A 365 11.69 -6.49 22.57
C GLN A 365 11.01 -5.48 21.66
N ILE A 366 10.11 -4.70 22.23
CA ILE A 366 9.53 -3.54 21.56
C ILE A 366 10.53 -2.40 21.66
N ALA A 367 10.91 -1.88 20.50
CA ALA A 367 11.74 -0.70 20.36
C ALA A 367 10.87 0.44 19.80
N THR A 368 11.14 1.67 20.20
CA THR A 368 10.60 2.89 19.57
C THR A 368 11.78 3.66 19.00
N VAL A 369 11.83 3.76 17.67
CA VAL A 369 12.85 4.49 16.93
C VAL A 369 12.30 5.89 16.61
N GLU A 370 12.92 6.91 17.17
CA GLU A 370 12.62 8.33 16.95
C GLU A 370 13.69 8.94 16.04
N VAL A 371 13.25 9.66 15.00
CA VAL A 371 14.11 10.53 14.20
C VAL A 371 14.15 11.89 14.91
N LEU A 372 15.29 12.24 15.49
CA LEU A 372 15.44 13.46 16.26
C LEU A 372 15.85 14.64 15.38
N ARG A 373 15.42 15.84 15.74
CA ARG A 373 15.85 17.08 15.10
C ARG A 373 17.32 17.36 15.40
N HIS A 374 18.02 17.96 14.44
CA HIS A 374 19.40 18.43 14.62
C HIS A 374 19.46 19.88 15.09
N ALA A 375 18.65 20.74 14.46
CA ALA A 375 18.76 22.20 14.64
C ALA A 375 18.09 22.72 15.93
N GLU A 376 17.22 21.94 16.54
CA GLU A 376 16.55 22.24 17.82
C GLU A 376 16.06 20.95 18.48
N ASP A 377 15.59 21.01 19.74
CA ASP A 377 15.00 19.85 20.42
C ASP A 377 13.65 19.45 19.79
N GLY A 378 13.41 18.14 19.69
CA GLY A 378 12.16 17.54 19.22
C GLY A 378 12.38 16.30 18.35
N ALA A 379 11.29 15.65 17.95
CA ALA A 379 11.32 14.52 17.04
C ALA A 379 10.52 14.81 15.76
N LEU A 380 11.04 14.35 14.63
CA LEU A 380 10.46 14.50 13.31
C LEU A 380 9.52 13.33 12.96
N ALA A 381 9.82 12.14 13.47
CA ALA A 381 9.04 10.93 13.26
C ALA A 381 9.33 9.93 14.39
N SER A 382 8.41 8.99 14.62
CA SER A 382 8.62 7.87 15.53
C SER A 382 7.92 6.62 15.00
N TYR A 383 8.57 5.47 15.19
CA TYR A 383 8.09 4.15 14.77
C TYR A 383 8.40 3.11 15.84
N THR A 384 7.51 2.15 16.06
CA THR A 384 7.64 1.18 17.17
C THR A 384 7.70 -0.27 16.66
N PRO A 385 8.87 -0.75 16.18
CA PRO A 385 9.08 -2.13 15.75
C PRO A 385 9.34 -3.10 16.90
N PHE A 386 9.40 -4.39 16.56
CA PHE A 386 10.00 -5.42 17.41
C PHE A 386 11.42 -5.71 16.95
N VAL A 387 12.35 -5.88 17.89
CA VAL A 387 13.62 -6.58 17.67
C VAL A 387 13.30 -8.07 17.69
N GLN A 388 13.33 -8.72 16.52
CA GLN A 388 12.83 -10.08 16.38
C GLN A 388 13.64 -10.99 15.46
N THR A 389 14.51 -10.42 14.64
CA THR A 389 15.27 -11.17 13.64
C THR A 389 16.40 -11.96 14.30
N PRO A 390 16.51 -13.29 14.15
CA PRO A 390 17.66 -14.06 14.63
C PRO A 390 19.00 -13.49 14.14
N ALA A 391 19.97 -13.36 15.03
CA ALA A 391 21.30 -12.80 14.74
C ALA A 391 22.08 -13.56 13.66
N ALA A 392 21.81 -14.86 13.50
CA ALA A 392 22.43 -15.69 12.47
C ALA A 392 21.80 -15.52 11.09
N GLN A 393 20.63 -14.89 10.99
CA GLN A 393 19.94 -14.66 9.73
C GLN A 393 20.64 -13.54 8.94
N THR A 394 20.96 -13.83 7.68
CA THR A 394 21.47 -12.89 6.69
C THR A 394 20.36 -12.52 5.72
N HIS A 395 20.54 -11.44 4.97
CA HIS A 395 19.61 -11.05 3.92
C HIS A 395 19.51 -12.14 2.83
N GLU A 396 18.30 -12.59 2.50
CA GLU A 396 18.03 -13.42 1.32
C GLU A 396 17.47 -12.52 0.21
N ASP A 397 18.28 -12.29 -0.82
CA ASP A 397 17.92 -11.43 -1.94
C ASP A 397 16.84 -12.08 -2.81
N ASN A 398 15.65 -11.48 -2.81
CA ASN A 398 14.51 -11.96 -3.59
C ASN A 398 14.46 -11.36 -5.02
N GLY A 399 15.51 -10.66 -5.46
CA GLY A 399 15.71 -10.27 -6.86
C GLY A 399 14.82 -9.13 -7.35
N VAL A 400 14.21 -8.36 -6.45
CA VAL A 400 13.48 -7.12 -6.79
C VAL A 400 14.39 -5.94 -6.48
N VAL A 401 15.05 -5.40 -7.51
CA VAL A 401 15.95 -4.24 -7.38
C VAL A 401 15.20 -2.99 -7.84
N ALA A 402 15.00 -2.03 -6.93
CA ALA A 402 14.50 -0.72 -7.32
C ALA A 402 15.63 0.08 -7.99
N GLU A 403 15.33 0.86 -9.03
CA GLU A 403 16.35 1.61 -9.74
C GLU A 403 17.06 2.61 -8.80
N GLN A 404 18.38 2.46 -8.65
CA GLN A 404 19.19 3.26 -7.74
C GLN A 404 19.32 4.70 -8.25
N ARG A 405 18.80 5.68 -7.50
CA ARG A 405 18.97 7.11 -7.77
C ARG A 405 19.81 7.74 -6.67
N VAL A 406 20.74 8.59 -7.07
CA VAL A 406 21.65 9.30 -6.15
C VAL A 406 21.48 10.79 -6.36
N HIS A 407 21.10 11.51 -5.31
CA HIS A 407 20.98 12.96 -5.32
C HIS A 407 21.99 13.59 -4.36
N LYS A 408 22.67 14.64 -4.79
CA LYS A 408 23.59 15.40 -3.94
C LYS A 408 22.82 16.47 -3.14
N VAL A 409 23.01 16.52 -1.82
CA VAL A 409 22.53 17.60 -0.94
C VAL A 409 23.71 18.03 -0.07
N GLY A 410 24.24 19.21 -0.33
CA GLY A 410 25.52 19.67 0.19
C GLY A 410 26.70 18.79 -0.26
N ALA A 411 27.61 18.48 0.65
CA ALA A 411 28.75 17.60 0.37
C ALA A 411 28.38 16.10 0.30
N LYS A 412 27.12 15.72 0.49
CA LYS A 412 26.69 14.34 0.74
C LYS A 412 25.76 13.81 -0.35
N ALA A 413 25.87 12.52 -0.63
CA ALA A 413 25.02 11.79 -1.56
C ALA A 413 23.89 11.08 -0.79
N HIS A 414 22.65 11.37 -1.15
CA HIS A 414 21.46 10.67 -0.68
C HIS A 414 21.05 9.62 -1.71
N ARG A 415 20.81 8.39 -1.27
CA ARG A 415 20.41 7.27 -2.13
C ARG A 415 18.92 7.00 -1.95
N THR A 416 18.20 6.72 -3.04
CA THR A 416 16.84 6.18 -2.98
C THR A 416 16.85 4.74 -2.44
N ASN A 417 15.69 4.32 -1.93
CA ASN A 417 15.54 3.02 -1.30
C ASN A 417 15.81 1.91 -2.31
N ASP A 418 16.53 0.89 -1.86
CA ASP A 418 16.68 -0.39 -2.53
C ASP A 418 16.60 -1.45 -1.44
N ASP A 419 15.93 -2.57 -1.72
CA ASP A 419 15.73 -3.70 -0.80
C ASP A 419 17.02 -4.54 -0.72
N GLN A 420 18.15 -3.86 -0.53
CA GLN A 420 19.47 -4.45 -0.39
C GLN A 420 19.85 -4.56 1.09
N ALA A 421 20.74 -5.51 1.37
CA ALA A 421 21.33 -5.66 2.69
C ALA A 421 22.00 -4.36 3.17
N THR A 422 21.85 -4.07 4.45
CA THR A 422 22.59 -3.00 5.13
C THR A 422 24.10 -3.26 5.10
N SER A 423 24.93 -2.27 5.46
CA SER A 423 26.40 -2.45 5.54
C SER A 423 26.86 -3.58 6.48
N GLN A 424 25.97 -4.15 7.29
CA GLN A 424 26.21 -5.27 8.19
C GLN A 424 25.61 -6.59 7.69
N ASP A 425 25.25 -6.68 6.41
CA ASP A 425 24.65 -7.86 5.75
C ASP A 425 23.30 -8.29 6.36
N LYS A 426 22.57 -7.32 6.92
CA LYS A 426 21.24 -7.50 7.52
C LYS A 426 20.14 -7.01 6.61
N ALA A 427 18.99 -7.68 6.66
CA ALA A 427 17.76 -7.17 6.05
C ALA A 427 17.44 -5.79 6.64
N PRO A 428 17.18 -4.77 5.80
CA PRO A 428 16.91 -3.43 6.30
C PRO A 428 15.55 -3.39 7.00
N ILE A 429 15.49 -2.83 8.22
CA ILE A 429 14.23 -2.44 8.84
C ILE A 429 14.04 -0.93 8.69
N HIS A 430 13.05 -0.55 7.90
CA HIS A 430 12.74 0.83 7.55
C HIS A 430 11.89 1.52 8.64
N THR A 431 12.20 2.78 8.96
CA THR A 431 11.72 3.42 10.19
C THR A 431 10.59 4.44 10.06
N SER A 432 10.12 4.82 8.87
CA SER A 432 9.06 5.83 8.78
C SER A 432 8.32 5.85 7.44
N CYS A 433 7.08 6.35 7.49
CA CYS A 433 6.20 6.56 6.36
C CYS A 433 5.50 7.95 6.12
N ASP A 434 6.12 9.16 6.21
CA ASP A 434 5.59 10.44 5.60
C ASP A 434 6.64 11.36 4.87
N PRO A 435 6.53 11.77 3.56
CA PRO A 435 7.66 12.28 2.75
C PRO A 435 7.87 13.78 2.96
N ASN A 436 6.89 14.43 3.57
CA ASN A 436 6.74 15.87 3.45
C ASN A 436 6.83 16.59 4.79
N ASN A 437 7.27 15.91 5.84
CA ASN A 437 7.65 16.58 7.07
C ASN A 437 9.08 17.12 6.96
N TRP A 438 9.28 18.21 6.20
CA TRP A 438 10.58 18.78 5.88
C TRP A 438 11.25 19.54 7.04
N GLY A 439 10.98 19.15 8.29
CA GLY A 439 11.56 19.79 9.48
C GLY A 439 11.16 21.25 9.71
N LEU A 440 10.40 21.88 8.81
CA LEU A 440 9.89 23.25 9.00
C LEU A 440 8.76 23.33 10.03
N ARG A 441 8.10 22.20 10.32
CA ARG A 441 7.04 22.05 11.33
C ARG A 441 7.65 21.54 12.62
N LYS A 442 7.37 22.21 13.75
CA LYS A 442 7.79 21.73 15.07
C LYS A 442 6.77 20.73 15.62
N SER A 443 7.22 19.51 15.88
CA SER A 443 6.43 18.39 16.39
C SER A 443 7.21 17.64 17.47
N GLN A 444 6.49 17.00 18.39
CA GLN A 444 7.08 16.08 19.37
C GLN A 444 6.06 15.03 19.84
N PRO A 445 6.49 13.82 20.20
CA PRO A 445 5.64 12.85 20.89
C PRO A 445 5.16 13.42 22.23
N LYS A 446 3.93 13.13 22.59
CA LYS A 446 3.35 13.53 23.87
C LYS A 446 4.03 12.74 25.00
N VAL A 447 4.41 13.45 26.06
CA VAL A 447 5.03 12.82 27.24
C VAL A 447 4.06 11.79 27.83
N GLY A 448 4.52 10.54 27.97
CA GLY A 448 3.72 9.42 28.51
C GLY A 448 2.82 8.70 27.51
N ASP A 449 2.72 9.16 26.25
CA ASP A 449 1.98 8.48 25.18
C ASP A 449 2.64 8.75 23.81
N ALA A 450 3.61 7.91 23.44
CA ALA A 450 4.37 8.05 22.19
C ALA A 450 3.52 7.86 20.91
N LYS A 451 2.25 7.47 21.03
CA LYS A 451 1.30 7.41 19.90
C LYS A 451 0.64 8.75 19.63
N LYS A 452 0.68 9.68 20.58
CA LYS A 452 0.09 11.03 20.47
C LYS A 452 1.17 12.06 20.18
N TRP A 453 0.81 13.09 19.43
CA TRP A 453 1.74 14.11 18.97
C TRP A 453 1.27 15.52 19.30
N GLU A 454 2.23 16.38 19.61
CA GLU A 454 2.02 17.79 19.92
C GLU A 454 2.67 18.69 18.88
N TYR A 455 1.94 19.75 18.51
CA TYR A 455 2.39 20.78 17.58
C TYR A 455 2.40 22.14 18.30
N PRO A 456 3.46 22.44 19.08
CA PRO A 456 3.46 23.57 20.01
C PRO A 456 3.28 24.94 19.34
N VAL A 457 3.78 25.10 18.11
CA VAL A 457 3.64 26.37 17.35
C VAL A 457 2.20 26.58 16.90
N ALA A 458 1.58 25.57 16.29
CA ALA A 458 0.19 25.65 15.84
C ALA A 458 -0.79 25.76 17.02
N ARG A 459 -0.52 25.07 18.13
CA ARG A 459 -1.29 25.18 19.38
C ARG A 459 -1.26 26.60 19.92
N ALA A 460 -0.08 27.18 20.09
CA ALA A 460 0.05 28.55 20.56
C ALA A 460 -0.63 29.58 19.63
N TYR A 461 -0.58 29.35 18.30
CA TYR A 461 -1.31 30.18 17.34
C TYR A 461 -2.82 30.10 17.57
N VAL A 462 -3.41 28.90 17.63
CA VAL A 462 -4.86 28.70 17.86
C VAL A 462 -5.31 29.28 19.19
N GLU A 463 -4.56 29.03 20.26
CA GLU A 463 -4.87 29.55 21.61
C GLU A 463 -4.91 31.08 21.66
N ALA A 464 -4.13 31.76 20.82
CA ALA A 464 -4.07 33.21 20.78
C ALA A 464 -5.04 33.84 19.76
N ILE A 465 -5.16 33.27 18.55
CA ILE A 465 -5.97 33.85 17.47
C ILE A 465 -7.48 33.60 17.65
N LYS A 466 -7.86 32.48 18.24
CA LYS A 466 -9.26 32.10 18.48
C LYS A 466 -10.02 33.07 19.40
N PRO A 467 -9.53 33.41 20.60
CA PRO A 467 -10.20 34.42 21.44
C PRO A 467 -10.15 35.81 20.81
N ALA A 468 -9.09 36.15 20.08
CA ALA A 468 -8.95 37.47 19.46
C ALA A 468 -9.98 37.70 18.33
N LEU A 469 -10.18 36.72 17.44
CA LEU A 469 -11.23 36.80 16.41
C LEU A 469 -12.64 36.82 17.02
N ARG A 470 -12.85 36.13 18.14
CA ARG A 470 -14.14 36.18 18.88
C ARG A 470 -14.39 37.52 19.58
N GLY A 471 -13.35 38.33 19.79
CA GLY A 471 -13.45 39.64 20.43
C GLY A 471 -14.01 40.74 19.53
N ILE A 472 -14.10 40.50 18.22
CA ILE A 472 -14.69 41.44 17.25
C ILE A 472 -16.21 41.28 17.25
N ASP A 473 -16.93 42.40 17.31
CA ASP A 473 -18.39 42.41 17.16
C ASP A 473 -18.79 42.29 15.67
N TRP A 474 -18.62 41.08 15.14
CA TRP A 474 -18.91 40.76 13.73
C TRP A 474 -20.35 41.09 13.33
N LYS A 475 -21.30 41.07 14.27
CA LYS A 475 -22.71 41.33 14.01
C LYS A 475 -22.98 42.79 13.63
N ASN A 476 -22.22 43.72 14.19
CA ASN A 476 -22.35 45.15 13.92
C ASN A 476 -21.25 45.70 12.98
N ALA A 477 -20.31 44.86 12.56
CA ALA A 477 -19.24 45.23 11.64
C ALA A 477 -19.76 45.49 10.21
N THR A 478 -19.07 46.38 9.48
CA THR A 478 -19.33 46.69 8.07
C THR A 478 -18.13 46.33 7.20
N TRP A 479 -18.32 46.26 5.87
CA TRP A 479 -17.20 46.31 4.92
C TRP A 479 -17.23 47.63 4.13
N PRO A 480 -16.16 48.44 4.13
CA PRO A 480 -14.92 48.27 4.91
C PRO A 480 -15.15 48.31 6.43
N LEU A 481 -14.24 47.67 7.19
CA LEU A 481 -14.27 47.68 8.66
C LEU A 481 -14.12 49.11 9.21
N SER A 482 -14.64 49.35 10.41
CA SER A 482 -14.37 50.58 11.15
C SER A 482 -12.86 50.73 11.42
N ASP A 483 -12.35 51.95 11.61
CA ASP A 483 -10.93 52.17 11.91
C ASP A 483 -10.47 51.38 13.16
N ALA A 484 -11.36 51.24 14.15
CA ALA A 484 -11.10 50.49 15.37
C ALA A 484 -11.01 48.97 15.11
N ASP A 485 -11.98 48.41 14.39
CA ASP A 485 -12.02 46.97 14.09
C ASP A 485 -10.92 46.57 13.09
N PHE A 486 -10.66 47.42 12.09
CA PHE A 486 -9.56 47.25 11.15
C PHE A 486 -8.23 47.19 11.88
N LYS A 487 -7.97 48.16 12.78
CA LYS A 487 -6.74 48.21 13.56
C LYS A 487 -6.62 46.98 14.46
N HIS A 488 -7.70 46.61 15.17
CA HIS A 488 -7.72 45.46 16.07
C HIS A 488 -7.45 44.15 15.32
N LEU A 489 -8.14 43.91 14.19
CA LEU A 489 -7.93 42.72 13.36
C LEU A 489 -6.51 42.69 12.79
N ASN A 490 -6.02 43.79 12.24
CA ASN A 490 -4.69 43.86 11.65
C ASN A 490 -3.58 43.61 12.68
N GLU A 491 -3.66 44.22 13.88
CA GLU A 491 -2.71 43.99 14.97
C GLU A 491 -2.77 42.56 15.49
N THR A 492 -3.97 41.99 15.62
CA THR A 492 -4.22 40.61 16.02
C THR A 492 -3.58 39.63 15.05
N LEU A 493 -3.85 39.77 13.74
CA LEU A 493 -3.29 38.90 12.71
C LEU A 493 -1.77 39.00 12.68
N LYS A 494 -1.25 40.24 12.65
CA LYS A 494 0.20 40.51 12.64
C LYS A 494 0.92 39.84 13.81
N THR A 495 0.44 40.05 15.03
CA THR A 495 1.10 39.57 16.25
C THR A 495 1.12 38.03 16.31
N ASN A 496 -0.01 37.40 16.00
CA ASN A 496 -0.15 35.95 16.09
C ASN A 496 0.60 35.21 14.98
N ILE A 497 0.53 35.72 13.74
CA ILE A 497 1.27 35.16 12.60
C ILE A 497 2.78 35.34 12.80
N GLN A 498 3.23 36.54 13.18
CA GLN A 498 4.64 36.79 13.47
C GLN A 498 5.15 35.84 14.57
N SER A 499 4.37 35.65 15.64
CA SER A 499 4.70 34.71 16.71
C SER A 499 4.80 33.25 16.23
N ALA A 500 3.99 32.84 15.26
CA ALA A 500 4.07 31.50 14.68
C ALA A 500 5.30 31.33 13.77
N LEU A 501 5.68 32.37 13.03
CA LEU A 501 6.74 32.31 12.04
C LEU A 501 8.16 32.40 12.61
N VAL A 502 8.37 32.82 13.87
CA VAL A 502 9.71 32.95 14.48
C VAL A 502 10.15 31.77 15.36
N LYS A 503 9.23 30.91 15.80
CA LYS A 503 9.43 30.01 16.97
C LYS A 503 10.10 28.65 16.67
N THR A 504 10.66 28.46 15.48
CA THR A 504 11.33 27.21 15.09
C THR A 504 12.76 27.49 14.62
N ALA A 505 13.58 26.45 14.48
CA ALA A 505 14.91 26.59 13.89
C ALA A 505 14.86 27.24 12.49
N PHE A 506 13.82 26.94 11.73
CA PHE A 506 13.53 27.57 10.44
C PHE A 506 12.62 28.81 10.58
N GLY A 507 12.66 29.53 11.70
CA GLY A 507 11.87 30.74 11.88
C GLY A 507 12.32 31.88 10.95
N LEU A 508 11.40 32.69 10.47
CA LEU A 508 11.75 33.89 9.71
C LEU A 508 12.46 34.91 10.62
N PRO A 509 13.57 35.54 10.18
CA PRO A 509 14.08 36.71 10.87
C PRO A 509 13.03 37.83 10.84
N VAL A 510 13.05 38.71 11.84
CA VAL A 510 12.04 39.77 12.00
C VAL A 510 11.98 40.68 10.77
N GLU A 511 13.13 40.92 10.15
CA GLU A 511 13.33 41.71 8.94
C GLU A 511 12.76 41.03 7.68
N ALA A 512 12.53 39.71 7.73
CA ALA A 512 11.90 38.94 6.66
C ALA A 512 10.41 38.71 6.88
N MET A 513 9.79 39.31 7.91
CA MET A 513 8.35 39.15 8.11
C MET A 513 7.55 39.77 6.97
N PRO A 514 6.59 39.05 6.38
CA PRO A 514 5.72 39.63 5.37
C PRO A 514 4.89 40.76 5.98
N THR A 515 4.66 41.81 5.20
CA THR A 515 3.79 42.89 5.65
C THR A 515 2.34 42.42 5.59
N MET A 516 1.66 42.43 6.74
CA MET A 516 0.22 42.14 6.80
C MET A 516 -0.55 43.24 6.08
N LEU A 517 -1.46 42.85 5.19
CA LEU A 517 -2.32 43.76 4.46
C LEU A 517 -3.77 43.26 4.45
N ILE A 518 -4.69 44.13 4.83
CA ILE A 518 -6.12 43.99 4.54
C ILE A 518 -6.43 45.05 3.46
N PRO A 519 -6.54 44.67 2.18
CA PRO A 519 -6.60 45.63 1.09
C PRO A 519 -8.02 46.20 0.94
N THR A 520 -8.10 47.48 0.58
CA THR A 520 -9.33 48.03 -0.03
C THR A 520 -9.54 47.44 -1.42
N ASP A 521 -10.75 47.54 -1.98
CA ASP A 521 -11.06 47.02 -3.32
C ASP A 521 -10.13 47.62 -4.39
N VAL A 522 -9.83 48.93 -4.30
CA VAL A 522 -8.86 49.60 -5.17
C VAL A 522 -7.47 49.00 -5.02
N ARG A 523 -7.00 48.79 -3.78
CA ARG A 523 -5.69 48.22 -3.52
C ARG A 523 -5.60 46.75 -3.96
N ALA A 524 -6.68 45.98 -3.85
CA ALA A 524 -6.75 44.60 -4.34
C ALA A 524 -6.60 44.56 -5.87
N LEU A 525 -7.29 45.44 -6.60
CA LEU A 525 -7.17 45.56 -8.06
C LEU A 525 -5.76 45.98 -8.50
N GLU A 526 -5.11 46.91 -7.78
CA GLU A 526 -3.71 47.28 -8.03
C GLU A 526 -2.75 46.09 -7.86
N LEU A 527 -3.04 45.20 -6.91
CA LEU A 527 -2.30 43.96 -6.70
C LEU A 527 -2.69 42.88 -7.74
N GLY A 528 -3.65 43.13 -8.63
CA GLY A 528 -4.14 42.16 -9.60
C GLY A 528 -4.94 41.02 -8.95
N MET A 529 -5.61 41.31 -7.84
CA MET A 529 -6.53 40.41 -7.15
C MET A 529 -7.97 40.82 -7.51
N ASN A 530 -8.85 39.82 -7.68
CA ASN A 530 -10.28 40.10 -7.85
C ASN A 530 -10.90 40.41 -6.47
N PRO A 531 -11.36 41.65 -6.20
CA PRO A 531 -11.98 41.97 -4.91
C PRO A 531 -13.31 41.23 -4.68
N GLU A 532 -13.95 40.74 -5.75
CA GLU A 532 -15.23 40.03 -5.68
C GLU A 532 -15.06 38.50 -5.55
N ASP A 533 -13.83 38.01 -5.39
CA ASP A 533 -13.58 36.60 -5.10
C ASP A 533 -13.89 36.28 -3.63
N ASN A 534 -15.15 35.90 -3.39
CA ASN A 534 -15.62 35.50 -2.06
C ASN A 534 -15.08 34.15 -1.60
N SER A 535 -14.40 33.40 -2.48
CA SER A 535 -13.79 32.11 -2.15
C SER A 535 -12.39 32.25 -1.55
N LEU A 536 -11.73 33.40 -1.70
CA LEU A 536 -10.36 33.63 -1.24
C LEU A 536 -10.34 34.28 0.16
N LYS A 537 -9.68 33.63 1.12
CA LYS A 537 -9.66 34.06 2.54
C LYS A 537 -8.32 34.72 2.92
N GLY A 538 -7.23 34.20 2.36
CA GLY A 538 -5.91 34.79 2.47
C GLY A 538 -5.10 34.55 1.20
N SER A 539 -4.00 35.28 1.03
CA SER A 539 -3.04 35.04 -0.05
C SER A 539 -1.65 35.53 0.33
N MET A 540 -0.66 34.66 0.21
CA MET A 540 0.74 35.03 0.27
C MET A 540 1.22 35.51 -1.10
N ARG A 541 1.72 36.74 -1.13
CA ARG A 541 2.26 37.36 -2.34
C ARG A 541 3.76 37.50 -2.22
N SER A 542 4.50 36.47 -2.64
CA SER A 542 5.97 36.46 -2.56
C SER A 542 6.62 37.62 -3.31
N LYS A 543 6.16 37.95 -4.53
CA LYS A 543 6.72 39.07 -5.30
C LYS A 543 6.62 40.44 -4.61
N ASP A 544 5.61 40.63 -3.76
CA ASP A 544 5.34 41.88 -3.04
C ASP A 544 5.74 41.79 -1.55
N TRP A 545 6.13 40.60 -1.08
CA TRP A 545 6.29 40.21 0.34
C TRP A 545 5.10 40.61 1.24
N LEU A 546 3.89 40.40 0.74
CA LEU A 546 2.65 40.72 1.45
C LEU A 546 1.93 39.45 1.86
N LEU A 547 1.46 39.40 3.11
CA LEU A 547 0.49 38.42 3.55
C LEU A 547 -0.87 39.11 3.61
N VAL A 548 -1.73 38.76 2.66
CA VAL A 548 -2.99 39.44 2.42
C VAL A 548 -4.12 38.70 3.09
N ALA A 549 -4.87 39.38 3.97
CA ALA A 549 -6.17 38.93 4.45
C ALA A 549 -7.25 39.47 3.51
N CYS A 550 -7.90 38.58 2.78
CA CYS A 550 -8.76 38.95 1.65
C CYS A 550 -10.17 39.37 2.10
N LYS A 551 -10.81 40.25 1.31
CA LYS A 551 -12.19 40.73 1.50
C LYS A 551 -13.16 39.57 1.74
N GLY A 552 -13.13 38.54 0.90
CA GLY A 552 -14.01 37.37 1.01
C GLY A 552 -13.97 36.69 2.38
N GLY A 553 -12.79 36.58 2.99
CA GLY A 553 -12.65 36.04 4.34
C GLY A 553 -13.33 36.88 5.41
N VAL A 554 -13.08 38.19 5.40
CA VAL A 554 -13.65 39.14 6.39
C VAL A 554 -15.16 39.29 6.22
N VAL A 555 -15.62 39.51 4.98
CA VAL A 555 -17.05 39.66 4.66
C VAL A 555 -17.83 38.40 5.04
N SER A 556 -17.26 37.21 4.79
CA SER A 556 -17.95 35.96 5.16
C SER A 556 -18.23 35.84 6.67
N MET A 557 -17.36 36.39 7.53
CA MET A 557 -17.59 36.42 8.98
C MET A 557 -18.65 37.45 9.37
N ILE A 558 -18.67 38.61 8.71
CA ILE A 558 -19.69 39.65 8.92
C ILE A 558 -21.08 39.11 8.54
N GLU A 559 -21.21 38.53 7.35
CA GLU A 559 -22.47 37.98 6.84
C GLU A 559 -23.01 36.89 7.77
N ALA A 560 -22.18 35.92 8.17
CA ALA A 560 -22.58 34.86 9.09
C ALA A 560 -23.02 35.39 10.46
N ALA A 561 -22.37 36.43 10.99
CA ALA A 561 -22.75 37.02 12.26
C ALA A 561 -24.07 37.80 12.18
N GLN A 562 -24.30 38.53 11.09
CA GLN A 562 -25.52 39.30 10.84
C GLN A 562 -26.74 38.40 10.63
N GLU A 563 -26.54 37.26 9.95
CA GLU A 563 -27.58 36.24 9.73
C GLU A 563 -27.87 35.38 10.98
N ASN A 564 -27.13 35.57 12.08
CA ASN A 564 -27.08 34.67 13.24
C ASN A 564 -26.82 33.21 12.82
N ASP A 565 -25.97 33.01 11.80
CA ASP A 565 -25.57 31.70 11.31
C ASP A 565 -24.68 31.01 12.36
N SER A 566 -25.08 29.80 12.76
CA SER A 566 -24.28 28.90 13.59
C SER A 566 -22.88 28.61 13.01
N GLY A 567 -22.68 28.84 11.69
CA GLY A 567 -21.45 28.71 10.95
C GLY A 567 -20.40 29.79 11.17
N LEU A 568 -20.67 30.87 11.95
CA LEU A 568 -19.67 31.92 12.22
C LEU A 568 -18.36 31.34 12.81
N GLN A 569 -18.46 30.35 13.71
CA GLN A 569 -17.29 29.69 14.28
C GLN A 569 -16.47 28.95 13.22
N ASN A 570 -17.13 28.33 12.23
CA ASN A 570 -16.48 27.64 11.13
C ASN A 570 -15.76 28.63 10.20
N ARG A 571 -16.36 29.79 9.92
CA ARG A 571 -15.73 30.83 9.08
C ARG A 571 -14.52 31.49 9.73
N MET A 572 -14.58 31.78 11.04
CA MET A 572 -13.41 32.27 11.79
C MET A 572 -12.26 31.27 11.76
N HIS A 573 -12.59 29.99 11.94
CA HIS A 573 -11.65 28.89 11.86
C HIS A 573 -11.03 28.74 10.45
N GLU A 574 -11.84 28.78 9.39
CA GLU A 574 -11.37 28.73 8.00
C GLU A 574 -10.45 29.90 7.67
N PHE A 575 -10.80 31.09 8.13
CA PHE A 575 -10.00 32.29 7.95
C PHE A 575 -8.65 32.17 8.68
N ALA A 576 -8.65 31.76 9.96
CA ALA A 576 -7.44 31.61 10.75
C ALA A 576 -6.50 30.51 10.21
N SER A 577 -7.07 29.39 9.76
CA SER A 577 -6.32 28.25 9.21
C SER A 577 -5.75 28.57 7.83
N THR A 578 -6.52 29.24 6.96
CA THR A 578 -6.01 29.76 5.67
C THR A 578 -4.89 30.77 5.87
N LEU A 579 -5.02 31.73 6.79
CA LEU A 579 -3.93 32.69 7.03
C LEU A 579 -2.67 32.03 7.57
N TYR A 580 -2.81 30.96 8.36
CA TYR A 580 -1.66 30.17 8.79
C TYR A 580 -1.01 29.44 7.60
N HIS A 581 -1.81 28.79 6.73
CA HIS A 581 -1.35 28.18 5.47
C HIS A 581 -0.55 29.17 4.62
N GLU A 582 -1.11 30.36 4.36
CA GLU A 582 -0.44 31.39 3.55
C GLU A 582 0.82 31.94 4.25
N ALA A 583 0.81 32.06 5.58
CA ALA A 583 2.00 32.42 6.34
C ALA A 583 3.14 31.39 6.17
N ARG A 584 2.81 30.08 6.06
CA ARG A 584 3.80 29.03 5.80
C ARG A 584 4.50 29.22 4.46
N HIS A 585 3.78 29.66 3.43
CA HIS A 585 4.39 29.98 2.13
C HIS A 585 5.47 31.05 2.27
N ALA A 586 5.29 32.08 3.11
CA ALA A 586 6.31 33.09 3.35
C ALA A 586 7.61 32.50 3.92
N GLN A 587 7.48 31.57 4.87
CA GLN A 587 8.61 30.84 5.46
C GLN A 587 9.29 29.95 4.42
N GLN A 588 8.52 29.19 3.64
CA GLN A 588 9.03 28.30 2.60
C GLN A 588 9.78 29.09 1.51
N PHE A 589 9.22 30.19 1.00
CA PHE A 589 9.89 31.05 0.01
C PHE A 589 11.21 31.60 0.56
N PHE A 590 11.25 32.09 1.80
CA PHE A 590 12.48 32.62 2.38
C PHE A 590 13.59 31.56 2.44
N TRP A 591 13.28 30.35 2.90
CA TRP A 591 14.27 29.29 3.00
C TRP A 591 14.65 28.66 1.65
N VAL A 592 13.76 28.69 0.66
CA VAL A 592 14.08 28.38 -0.75
C VAL A 592 15.16 29.36 -1.26
N LEU A 593 15.01 30.65 -0.98
CA LEU A 593 15.99 31.68 -1.36
C LEU A 593 17.32 31.53 -0.61
N ALA A 594 17.30 31.15 0.66
CA ALA A 594 18.51 30.92 1.43
C ALA A 594 19.27 29.68 0.93
N MET A 595 18.54 28.57 0.73
CA MET A 595 19.10 27.30 0.27
C MET A 595 19.81 27.42 -1.07
N MET A 596 19.19 28.08 -2.05
CA MET A 596 19.80 28.21 -3.37
C MET A 596 21.04 29.10 -3.41
N GLN A 597 21.09 30.14 -2.55
CA GLN A 597 22.20 31.08 -2.50
C GLN A 597 23.39 30.53 -1.71
N GLN A 598 23.13 29.79 -0.63
CA GLN A 598 24.18 29.24 0.24
C GLN A 598 24.69 27.86 -0.21
N PHE A 599 23.91 27.13 -1.01
CA PHE A 599 24.28 25.82 -1.56
C PHE A 599 24.12 25.75 -3.09
N PRO A 600 24.79 26.63 -3.86
CA PRO A 600 24.64 26.70 -5.32
C PRO A 600 25.04 25.39 -6.02
N ASP A 601 25.99 24.63 -5.45
CA ASP A 601 26.44 23.34 -5.98
C ASP A 601 25.33 22.28 -6.06
N ASP A 602 24.27 22.41 -5.25
CA ASP A 602 23.12 21.49 -5.26
C ASP A 602 22.22 21.68 -6.49
N TYR A 603 22.40 22.78 -7.22
CA TYR A 603 21.58 23.24 -8.34
C TYR A 603 22.40 23.50 -9.62
N GLY A 604 23.60 22.94 -9.74
CA GLY A 604 24.51 23.20 -10.88
C GLY A 604 23.94 22.87 -12.27
N GLU A 605 22.93 22.00 -12.34
CA GLU A 605 22.18 21.68 -13.56
C GLU A 605 21.19 22.78 -14.00
N LEU A 606 21.00 23.81 -13.17
CA LEU A 606 20.05 24.92 -13.35
C LEU A 606 20.80 26.27 -13.34
N PRO A 607 21.56 26.59 -14.40
CA PRO A 607 22.54 27.68 -14.40
C PRO A 607 21.93 29.08 -14.23
N HIS A 608 20.63 29.24 -14.44
CA HIS A 608 19.96 30.54 -14.34
C HIS A 608 18.96 30.63 -13.19
N ILE A 609 18.95 29.65 -12.29
CA ILE A 609 18.05 29.63 -11.12
C ILE A 609 18.20 30.89 -10.27
N LEU A 610 19.43 31.30 -9.93
CA LEU A 610 19.68 32.52 -9.13
C LEU A 610 19.19 33.78 -9.84
N ARG A 611 19.50 33.94 -11.14
CA ARG A 611 19.08 35.09 -11.96
C ARG A 611 17.56 35.22 -12.04
N PHE A 612 16.85 34.09 -12.06
CA PHE A 612 15.39 34.10 -12.05
C PHE A 612 14.85 34.62 -10.72
N TRP A 613 15.26 34.01 -9.61
CA TRP A 613 14.74 34.36 -8.28
C TRP A 613 15.13 35.77 -7.83
N GLU A 614 16.32 36.25 -8.19
CA GLU A 614 16.74 37.64 -7.97
C GLU A 614 15.78 38.65 -8.62
N LYS A 615 15.24 38.32 -9.80
CA LYS A 615 14.34 39.20 -10.55
C LYS A 615 12.88 39.13 -10.11
N VAL A 616 12.42 38.00 -9.55
CA VAL A 616 11.01 37.81 -9.16
C VAL A 616 10.73 38.00 -7.67
N GLN A 617 11.78 38.25 -6.87
CA GLN A 617 11.66 38.48 -5.44
C GLN A 617 12.10 39.91 -5.04
N PRO A 618 11.58 40.46 -3.94
CA PRO A 618 12.04 41.74 -3.41
C PRO A 618 13.54 41.71 -3.08
N ALA A 619 14.27 42.71 -3.55
CA ALA A 619 15.73 42.77 -3.40
C ALA A 619 16.20 42.75 -1.93
N THR A 620 15.42 43.31 -1.01
CA THR A 620 15.70 43.30 0.43
C THR A 620 15.67 41.89 0.99
N ILE A 621 14.62 41.13 0.66
CA ILE A 621 14.43 39.75 1.12
C ILE A 621 15.45 38.81 0.48
N PHE A 622 15.70 38.96 -0.82
CA PHE A 622 16.66 38.15 -1.55
C PHE A 622 18.07 38.27 -0.94
N LYS A 623 18.53 39.50 -0.65
CA LYS A 623 19.80 39.77 0.02
C LYS A 623 19.84 39.25 1.46
N LEU A 624 18.75 39.41 2.20
CA LEU A 624 18.66 38.95 3.58
C LEU A 624 18.82 37.41 3.64
N ALA A 625 18.06 36.68 2.82
CA ALA A 625 18.12 35.23 2.73
C ALA A 625 19.53 34.70 2.38
N ALA A 626 20.32 35.45 1.59
CA ALA A 626 21.71 35.10 1.27
C ALA A 626 22.61 35.03 2.51
N THR A 627 22.29 35.85 3.52
CA THR A 627 23.11 36.04 4.73
C THR A 627 22.55 35.37 5.98
N THR A 628 21.29 34.93 5.97
CA THR A 628 20.66 34.22 7.09
C THR A 628 21.07 32.75 7.06
N PRO A 629 21.89 32.24 8.00
CA PRO A 629 22.40 30.87 7.93
C PRO A 629 21.28 29.85 7.87
N VAL A 630 21.34 28.92 6.90
CA VAL A 630 20.40 27.79 6.86
C VAL A 630 20.66 26.89 8.07
N PRO A 631 19.62 26.56 8.87
CA PRO A 631 19.76 25.65 10.01
C PRO A 631 20.33 24.29 9.61
N ASP A 632 21.17 23.73 10.49
CA ASP A 632 21.72 22.39 10.29
C ASP A 632 20.67 21.33 10.59
N GLU A 633 19.84 21.02 9.59
CA GLU A 633 18.80 20.00 9.69
C GLU A 633 18.80 19.17 8.40
N PRO A 634 19.47 17.99 8.38
CA PRO A 634 19.62 17.15 7.19
C PRO A 634 18.27 16.77 6.55
N SER A 635 17.28 16.46 7.38
CA SER A 635 15.90 16.16 6.95
C SER A 635 15.25 17.33 6.20
N ALA A 636 15.42 18.56 6.71
CA ALA A 636 14.84 19.76 6.12
C ALA A 636 15.55 20.18 4.82
N ARG A 637 16.87 19.97 4.72
CA ARG A 637 17.62 20.28 3.50
C ARG A 637 17.13 19.49 2.29
N THR A 638 16.77 18.22 2.50
CA THR A 638 16.24 17.34 1.45
C THR A 638 14.87 17.83 0.97
N GLY A 639 13.96 18.10 1.90
CA GLY A 639 12.63 18.65 1.58
C GLY A 639 12.68 20.04 0.94
N LEU A 640 13.55 20.93 1.43
CA LEU A 640 13.76 22.25 0.84
C LEU A 640 14.32 22.15 -0.58
N LYS A 641 15.21 21.20 -0.88
CA LYS A 641 15.70 20.98 -2.25
C LYS A 641 14.54 20.63 -3.21
N ARG A 642 13.61 19.77 -2.77
CA ARG A 642 12.38 19.45 -3.52
C ARG A 642 11.55 20.69 -3.79
N MET A 643 11.38 21.57 -2.79
CA MET A 643 10.69 22.84 -2.97
C MET A 643 11.42 23.77 -3.94
N VAL A 644 12.74 23.94 -3.83
CA VAL A 644 13.51 24.80 -4.74
C VAL A 644 13.30 24.35 -6.19
N VAL A 645 13.53 23.07 -6.48
CA VAL A 645 13.40 22.52 -7.85
C VAL A 645 11.95 22.55 -8.34
N GLY A 646 11.01 22.09 -7.51
CA GLY A 646 9.60 22.06 -7.87
C GLY A 646 8.99 23.44 -8.07
N MET A 647 9.22 24.37 -7.14
CA MET A 647 8.73 25.76 -7.25
C MET A 647 9.35 26.45 -8.46
N TYR A 648 10.64 26.20 -8.74
CA TYR A 648 11.30 26.79 -9.89
C TYR A 648 10.69 26.31 -11.21
N TYR A 649 10.51 24.99 -11.38
CA TYR A 649 9.86 24.43 -12.56
C TYR A 649 8.41 24.95 -12.73
N TRP A 650 7.65 25.01 -11.63
CA TRP A 650 6.30 25.59 -11.62
C TRP A 650 6.29 27.07 -12.04
N GLN A 651 7.18 27.90 -11.49
CA GLN A 651 7.27 29.32 -11.82
C GLN A 651 7.68 29.56 -13.29
N LEU A 652 8.63 28.79 -13.83
CA LEU A 652 9.01 28.88 -15.25
C LEU A 652 7.86 28.46 -16.17
N THR A 653 7.15 27.38 -15.82
CA THR A 653 5.98 26.90 -16.57
C THR A 653 4.88 27.95 -16.61
N ARG A 654 4.59 28.57 -15.47
CA ARG A 654 3.62 29.67 -15.36
C ARG A 654 4.06 30.91 -16.14
N THR A 655 5.34 31.26 -16.09
CA THR A 655 5.91 32.38 -16.86
C THR A 655 5.78 32.13 -18.37
N ALA A 656 6.05 30.91 -18.83
CA ALA A 656 5.85 30.52 -20.23
C ALA A 656 4.38 30.61 -20.65
N ALA A 657 3.45 30.17 -19.80
CA ALA A 657 2.02 30.28 -20.06
C ALA A 657 1.54 31.74 -20.14
N LEU A 658 1.99 32.59 -19.21
CA LEU A 658 1.68 34.03 -19.21
C LEU A 658 2.23 34.72 -20.46
N ASN A 659 3.44 34.36 -20.93
CA ASN A 659 3.99 34.92 -22.16
C ASN A 659 3.17 34.58 -23.40
N LYS A 660 2.54 33.40 -23.46
CA LYS A 660 1.62 33.03 -24.57
C LYS A 660 0.35 33.88 -24.61
N GLN A 661 -0.04 34.46 -23.47
CA GLN A 661 -1.23 35.31 -23.34
C GLN A 661 -0.89 36.80 -23.57
N ARG A 662 0.38 37.17 -23.73
CA ARG A 662 0.80 38.56 -23.96
C ARG A 662 0.62 38.97 -25.43
N PRO A 663 0.31 40.24 -25.69
CA PRO A 663 0.32 40.79 -27.04
C PRO A 663 1.67 40.57 -27.75
N PRO A 664 1.70 40.24 -29.06
CA PRO A 664 2.93 39.91 -29.81
C PRO A 664 3.98 41.03 -29.85
N ASP A 665 3.56 42.27 -29.61
CA ASP A 665 4.38 43.49 -29.62
C ASP A 665 5.14 43.75 -28.31
N LYS A 666 4.89 42.97 -27.25
CA LYS A 666 5.58 43.12 -25.96
C LYS A 666 6.55 41.98 -25.72
N PRO A 667 7.82 42.26 -25.33
CA PRO A 667 8.74 41.21 -24.95
C PRO A 667 8.17 40.40 -23.77
N GLY A 668 8.23 39.08 -23.90
CA GLY A 668 7.86 38.14 -22.84
C GLY A 668 8.82 38.23 -21.67
N PHE A 669 8.34 37.98 -20.45
CA PHE A 669 9.20 37.89 -19.29
C PHE A 669 10.13 36.67 -19.42
N PHE A 670 11.43 36.86 -19.19
CA PHE A 670 12.43 35.77 -19.29
C PHE A 670 12.42 35.02 -20.63
N SER A 671 12.02 35.67 -21.73
CA SER A 671 11.99 35.03 -23.06
C SER A 671 13.38 34.57 -23.54
N ASP A 672 14.44 35.18 -23.03
CA ASP A 672 15.84 34.79 -23.24
C ASP A 672 16.22 33.49 -22.52
N LEU A 673 15.51 33.15 -21.46
CA LEU A 673 15.87 32.12 -20.48
C LEU A 673 15.04 30.85 -20.69
N LEU A 674 13.73 31.02 -20.90
CA LEU A 674 12.73 29.94 -21.00
C LEU A 674 13.09 28.83 -22.01
N PRO A 675 13.59 29.08 -23.23
CA PRO A 675 13.88 28.02 -24.20
C PRO A 675 14.94 27.03 -23.74
N THR A 676 15.86 27.47 -22.87
CA THR A 676 17.00 26.67 -22.39
C THR A 676 16.76 26.12 -20.99
N GLU A 677 16.20 26.94 -20.11
CA GLU A 677 16.09 26.61 -18.69
C GLU A 677 14.86 25.78 -18.35
N LEU A 678 13.73 25.97 -19.05
CA LEU A 678 12.50 25.23 -18.79
C LEU A 678 12.68 23.70 -18.98
N PRO A 679 13.36 23.20 -20.04
CA PRO A 679 13.67 21.78 -20.17
C PRO A 679 14.60 21.24 -19.06
N LEU A 680 15.58 22.03 -18.62
CA LEU A 680 16.50 21.65 -17.54
C LEU A 680 15.79 21.55 -16.19
N ALA A 681 14.96 22.55 -15.86
CA ALA A 681 14.12 22.56 -14.67
C ALA A 681 13.12 21.39 -14.67
N ARG A 682 12.52 21.07 -15.83
CA ARG A 682 11.65 19.90 -16.00
C ARG A 682 12.42 18.61 -15.69
N LYS A 683 13.60 18.41 -16.30
CA LYS A 683 14.43 17.22 -16.05
C LYS A 683 14.80 17.08 -14.58
N ALA A 684 15.30 18.15 -13.95
CA ALA A 684 15.66 18.15 -12.54
C ALA A 684 14.47 17.82 -11.63
N ALA A 685 13.27 18.29 -11.98
CA ALA A 685 12.04 17.95 -11.27
C ALA A 685 11.64 16.48 -11.46
N TYR A 686 11.76 15.91 -12.66
CA TYR A 686 11.53 14.47 -12.89
C TYR A 686 12.51 13.61 -12.09
N ASP A 687 13.80 13.93 -12.14
CA ASP A 687 14.82 13.17 -11.43
C ASP A 687 14.56 13.16 -9.92
N LEU A 688 14.10 14.28 -9.35
CA LEU A 688 13.95 14.46 -7.90
C LEU A 688 12.55 14.15 -7.34
N LEU A 689 11.49 14.33 -8.12
CA LEU A 689 10.09 14.28 -7.66
C LEU A 689 9.30 13.10 -8.24
N GLN A 690 9.77 12.44 -9.29
CA GLN A 690 9.07 11.26 -9.83
C GLN A 690 9.18 10.10 -8.83
N ASN A 691 8.06 9.44 -8.50
CA ASN A 691 7.98 8.33 -7.53
C ASN A 691 8.21 8.69 -6.05
N VAL A 692 8.02 9.95 -5.63
CA VAL A 692 8.26 10.38 -4.22
C VAL A 692 7.02 10.93 -3.46
N GLY A 693 5.81 10.71 -3.98
CA GLY A 693 4.56 11.23 -3.42
C GLY A 693 3.95 10.39 -2.29
N LEU A 694 2.86 10.89 -1.70
CA LEU A 694 2.23 10.34 -0.49
C LEU A 694 1.95 8.83 -0.61
N GLY A 695 2.40 8.02 0.35
CA GLY A 695 2.21 6.57 0.33
C GLY A 695 3.03 5.82 -0.73
N GLY A 696 4.06 6.45 -1.31
CA GLY A 696 4.87 5.89 -2.40
C GLY A 696 4.27 6.08 -3.80
N LEU A 697 3.24 6.91 -3.94
CA LEU A 697 2.64 7.25 -5.24
C LEU A 697 3.53 8.23 -6.01
N SER A 698 3.58 8.15 -7.34
CA SER A 698 4.37 9.12 -8.13
C SER A 698 3.74 10.52 -8.13
N ILE A 699 4.57 11.56 -7.99
CA ILE A 699 4.17 12.92 -8.35
C ILE A 699 4.21 13.02 -9.88
N GLU A 700 3.07 13.30 -10.49
CA GLU A 700 2.99 13.64 -11.91
C GLU A 700 3.58 15.05 -12.13
N VAL A 701 4.89 15.11 -12.35
CA VAL A 701 5.70 16.34 -12.37
C VAL A 701 5.15 17.42 -13.31
N ASP A 702 4.66 17.04 -14.48
CA ASP A 702 4.05 18.00 -15.42
C ASP A 702 2.68 18.50 -14.94
N ALA A 703 1.87 17.64 -14.33
CA ALA A 703 0.58 18.04 -13.77
C ALA A 703 0.76 19.00 -12.58
N MET A 704 1.75 18.73 -11.73
CA MET A 704 2.18 19.62 -10.64
C MET A 704 2.56 21.01 -11.16
N ALA A 705 3.35 21.08 -12.23
CA ALA A 705 3.84 22.36 -12.77
C ALA A 705 2.79 23.14 -13.57
N GLN A 706 1.83 22.47 -14.22
CA GLN A 706 0.78 23.13 -15.00
C GLN A 706 -0.33 23.75 -14.14
N GLY A 707 -0.53 23.26 -12.92
CA GLY A 707 -1.49 23.84 -11.97
C GLY A 707 -2.90 24.02 -12.53
N LYS A 708 -3.46 22.98 -13.19
CA LYS A 708 -4.86 23.05 -13.65
C LYS A 708 -5.79 23.12 -12.45
N ASP A 709 -6.60 24.17 -12.39
CA ASP A 709 -7.65 24.35 -11.40
C ASP A 709 -8.59 23.13 -11.40
N GLY A 710 -8.72 22.47 -10.25
CA GLY A 710 -9.79 21.50 -10.02
C GLY A 710 -9.40 20.12 -9.51
N SER A 711 -8.33 19.46 -9.97
CA SER A 711 -8.02 18.11 -9.46
C SER A 711 -6.59 17.65 -9.79
N THR A 712 -5.95 17.00 -8.81
CA THR A 712 -4.64 16.31 -8.82
C THR A 712 -3.34 17.13 -8.84
N GLY A 713 -3.17 18.18 -9.65
CA GLY A 713 -1.85 18.86 -9.78
C GLY A 713 -1.46 19.84 -8.65
N TYR A 714 -2.40 20.67 -8.20
CA TYR A 714 -2.12 21.69 -7.17
C TYR A 714 -1.77 21.08 -5.81
N ARG A 715 -2.51 20.04 -5.39
CA ARG A 715 -2.30 19.34 -4.11
C ARG A 715 -1.10 18.39 -4.11
N THR A 716 -0.47 18.17 -5.27
CA THR A 716 0.77 17.38 -5.39
C THR A 716 2.02 18.24 -5.44
N GLN A 717 1.87 19.57 -5.39
CA GLN A 717 2.99 20.49 -5.18
C GLN A 717 3.55 20.28 -3.77
N PRO A 718 4.85 20.01 -3.62
CA PRO A 718 5.46 19.80 -2.31
C PRO A 718 5.04 20.91 -1.34
N TRP A 719 5.31 22.19 -1.67
CA TRP A 719 5.04 23.36 -0.81
C TRP A 719 3.58 23.52 -0.38
N GLU A 720 2.61 23.17 -1.24
CA GLU A 720 1.19 23.22 -0.87
C GLU A 720 0.84 22.12 0.13
N GLU A 721 1.44 20.94 0.00
CA GLU A 721 1.17 19.81 0.90
C GLU A 721 1.50 20.16 2.36
N ASP A 722 2.67 20.71 2.65
CA ASP A 722 3.06 21.05 4.03
C ASP A 722 2.23 22.20 4.59
N SER A 723 1.90 23.17 3.74
CA SER A 723 1.00 24.26 4.11
C SER A 723 -0.39 23.72 4.46
N PHE A 724 -0.91 22.74 3.70
CA PHE A 724 -2.17 22.06 4.02
C PHE A 724 -2.09 21.15 5.24
N ALA A 725 -0.95 20.51 5.47
CA ALA A 725 -0.74 19.73 6.68
C ALA A 725 -0.69 20.64 7.92
N CYS A 726 -0.12 21.84 7.79
CA CYS A 726 -0.17 22.90 8.80
C CYS A 726 -1.60 23.42 9.04
N ASP A 727 -2.34 23.69 7.95
CA ASP A 727 -3.75 24.07 7.98
C ASP A 727 -4.58 23.07 8.81
N GLU A 728 -4.48 21.78 8.48
CA GLU A 728 -5.22 20.71 9.13
C GLU A 728 -4.94 20.62 10.65
N VAL A 729 -3.69 20.82 11.07
CA VAL A 729 -3.34 20.86 12.50
C VAL A 729 -4.03 22.03 13.20
N VAL A 730 -4.02 23.22 12.60
CA VAL A 730 -4.75 24.39 13.11
C VAL A 730 -6.25 24.10 13.18
N ARG A 731 -6.80 23.42 12.16
CA ARG A 731 -8.22 23.08 12.12
C ARG A 731 -8.66 22.18 13.28
N ARG A 732 -7.92 21.08 13.51
CA ARG A 732 -8.21 20.13 14.59
C ARG A 732 -8.09 20.76 15.98
N LEU A 733 -7.03 21.54 16.19
CA LEU A 733 -6.81 22.28 17.44
C LEU A 733 -7.93 23.28 17.70
N TRP A 734 -8.45 23.95 16.67
CA TRP A 734 -9.57 24.88 16.82
C TRP A 734 -10.86 24.19 17.26
N GLY A 735 -11.13 22.98 16.75
CA GLY A 735 -12.29 22.16 17.13
C GLY A 735 -12.31 21.71 18.59
N GLY A 736 -11.21 21.87 19.32
CA GLY A 736 -11.08 21.46 20.72
C GLY A 736 -10.51 20.05 20.90
N ASP A 737 -9.83 19.50 19.88
CA ASP A 737 -9.09 18.25 20.01
C ASP A 737 -7.96 18.41 21.08
N PRO A 738 -7.99 17.64 22.17
CA PRO A 738 -6.98 17.71 23.24
C PRO A 738 -5.59 17.17 22.82
N GLY A 739 -5.42 16.74 21.57
CA GLY A 739 -4.20 16.14 21.03
C GLY A 739 -4.30 14.63 20.81
N ASP A 740 -5.51 14.08 20.87
CA ASP A 740 -5.76 12.64 20.75
C ASP A 740 -5.99 12.22 19.29
N LEU A 741 -6.33 13.17 18.41
CA LEU A 741 -6.53 12.94 16.97
C LEU A 741 -5.54 13.73 16.10
N LEU A 742 -4.49 14.35 16.67
CA LEU A 742 -3.47 15.03 15.87
C LEU A 742 -2.64 14.01 15.09
N PRO A 743 -2.40 14.23 13.78
CA PRO A 743 -1.69 13.26 12.95
C PRO A 743 -0.26 13.07 13.45
N ALA A 744 0.16 11.82 13.60
CA ALA A 744 1.56 11.49 13.82
C ALA A 744 2.38 11.82 12.56
N PRO A 745 3.43 12.65 12.64
CA PRO A 745 4.34 12.82 11.53
C PRO A 745 5.05 11.49 11.27
N GLY A 746 5.06 11.04 10.02
CA GLY A 746 5.85 9.86 9.65
C GLY A 746 5.18 8.49 9.80
N PHE A 747 3.86 8.37 9.96
CA PHE A 747 3.21 7.04 10.10
C PHE A 747 2.47 6.59 8.84
N CYS A 748 2.66 5.32 8.46
CA CYS A 748 1.93 4.63 7.38
C CYS A 748 0.49 4.45 7.87
N THR A 749 -0.34 5.50 7.80
CA THR A 749 -1.74 5.40 8.19
C THR A 749 -2.62 5.70 6.99
N LYS A 750 -3.56 4.78 6.74
CA LYS A 750 -4.75 5.04 5.91
C LYS A 750 -5.49 6.31 6.34
N ALA A 751 -5.29 6.81 7.57
CA ALA A 751 -5.94 8.01 8.10
C ALA A 751 -5.55 9.32 7.39
N LEU A 752 -4.28 9.51 7.00
CA LEU A 752 -3.89 10.67 6.18
C LEU A 752 -4.39 10.51 4.74
N GLU A 753 -4.36 9.27 4.23
CA GLU A 753 -4.95 8.89 2.96
C GLU A 753 -6.45 9.20 2.91
N PHE A 754 -7.22 8.95 4.00
CA PHE A 754 -8.65 9.26 4.11
C PHE A 754 -8.97 10.74 4.38
N ALA A 755 -8.10 11.48 5.06
CA ALA A 755 -8.28 12.92 5.26
C ALA A 755 -8.06 13.73 3.97
N ILE A 756 -7.26 13.19 3.03
CA ILE A 756 -6.89 13.87 1.78
C ILE A 756 -7.51 13.17 0.54
N ARG A 757 -7.95 11.91 0.59
CA ARG A 757 -8.66 11.24 -0.54
C ARG A 757 -9.90 11.95 -1.07
N PRO A 758 -10.81 12.48 -0.22
CA PRO A 758 -11.96 13.25 -0.69
C PRO A 758 -11.53 14.47 -1.51
N ARG A 759 -10.33 14.99 -1.20
CA ARG A 759 -9.68 16.13 -1.84
C ARG A 759 -8.92 15.77 -3.13
N TYR A 760 -8.63 14.50 -3.38
CA TYR A 760 -7.99 14.01 -4.62
C TYR A 760 -9.00 13.61 -5.71
N ASN A 761 -10.23 13.24 -5.33
CA ASN A 761 -11.27 12.74 -6.23
C ASN A 761 -12.37 13.75 -6.59
N ALA A 762 -12.30 15.00 -6.14
CA ALA A 762 -13.31 16.00 -6.50
C ALA A 762 -13.22 16.32 -8.01
N ALA A 763 -14.27 16.00 -8.76
CA ALA A 763 -14.41 16.45 -10.14
C ALA A 763 -14.51 17.98 -10.18
N PRO A 764 -14.07 18.65 -11.27
CA PRO A 764 -14.18 20.10 -11.37
C PRO A 764 -15.67 20.47 -11.41
N GLY A 765 -16.20 20.97 -10.29
CA GLY A 765 -17.60 21.39 -10.16
C GLY A 765 -18.29 21.06 -8.83
N GLU A 766 -17.75 20.16 -8.01
CA GLU A 766 -18.40 19.73 -6.75
C GLU A 766 -17.76 20.34 -5.49
N ALA A 767 -17.30 21.59 -5.55
CA ALA A 767 -16.91 22.35 -4.35
C ALA A 767 -18.14 22.99 -3.65
N GLY A 768 -19.29 22.33 -3.71
CA GLY A 768 -20.51 22.72 -3.02
C GLY A 768 -20.91 21.64 -2.03
N HIS A 769 -20.63 21.89 -0.75
CA HIS A 769 -21.14 21.11 0.39
C HIS A 769 -20.59 19.69 0.57
N ALA A 770 -19.46 19.58 1.26
CA ALA A 770 -19.19 18.47 2.17
C ALA A 770 -18.76 19.08 3.50
N TYR A 771 -19.71 19.10 4.44
CA TYR A 771 -19.63 19.68 5.80
C TYR A 771 -18.72 18.90 6.74
#